data_AF-F0ZNP4-F1
#
_entry.id   AF-F0ZNP4-F1
#
_cell.length_a   1.000
_cell.length_b   1.000
_cell.length_c   1.000
_cell.angle_alpha   90.00
_cell.angle_beta   90.00
_cell.angle_gamma   90.00
#
_symmetry.space_group_name_H-M   'P 1'
#
loop_
_entity.id
_entity.type
_entity.pdbx_description
1 polymer ?
#
loop_
_entity_poly.entity_id
_entity_poly.type
_entity_poly.pdbx_seq_one_letter_code
_entity_poly.pdbx_strand_id
1 'polypeptide(L)'
;RPFRLIVLGSGPFTDLGFNNMVNQGRIGVSKALNISDTDFYNIKSQDDMDNLVEPLVRDGLVDFVICSSLDVKDGCVSIATRYENTSKTQFLLRGSSKVTKNTMSVTYNFASINYISGYFAGLQTKTNNIGFLSPGVTANNNNDSFVYAFWAGAKLANPKVNFFYYNIGSYYNYDKTIRATKELIEVYNCDILGDTLDDFTLGNVVIDSGLRAIGTNGFPQRKVYGENVWYAYSYNWTKAFLPFTQRVMNNLDPSKPHINNTNSYMDFSSNKENSFFELDFAIDVSDNIKQEILDHVYNLTQTPRASHPYYCNKLLANYSLPYNKTSGCISASSFFYINAPVDGMTYLGLYNISLNEAKSSLSVQYAFSIVSGLLILMVLFMMLGIALFNKTPSIRSASPIFLGFILIGGMIVYIGGIVWVSPVSTHQCNARLWLVTLGFTTLIGSLVIKNVRIWLIFDNPELKAIKITNYQLFPWVGAFLLINVLLMGILTGVGDLRMVEETGIDGIGKYEFMKVCKMNSQGAATLYTILAYFAALLLVGVFVSWKIRIVDIHEFNESKPIANTLYAISFCLFVIVPLMVAPQEKQSETIVLCTAGLFITTAALAILFIPKFWRVLRIHSGGESSSDFFSKKKSSNVATARAESASKGSQGSAKSSGKVNRRGNIVEDFTDDSESS
;
A
#
# COMPACT_ATOMS: atom_id res chain seq x y z
N ARG A 1 3.25 -5.77 55.43
CA ARG A 1 3.72 -5.28 54.12
C ARG A 1 3.30 -3.82 53.98
N PRO A 2 4.03 -2.96 53.25
CA PRO A 2 3.58 -1.59 52.98
C PRO A 2 2.28 -1.60 52.17
N PHE A 3 1.47 -0.56 52.31
CA PHE A 3 0.26 -0.40 51.50
C PHE A 3 0.64 -0.27 50.02
N ARG A 4 0.04 -1.10 49.15
CA ARG A 4 0.30 -1.05 47.70
C ARG A 4 -0.91 -0.58 46.92
N LEU A 5 -0.68 0.43 46.08
CA LEU A 5 -1.65 1.03 45.19
C LEU A 5 -1.21 0.85 43.73
N ILE A 6 -2.04 0.22 42.91
CA ILE A 6 -1.80 0.15 41.46
C ILE A 6 -2.88 0.94 40.71
N VAL A 7 -2.48 1.59 39.63
CA VAL A 7 -3.38 2.31 38.73
C VAL A 7 -3.32 1.68 37.35
N LEU A 8 -4.48 1.40 36.77
CA LEU A 8 -4.65 0.77 35.46
C LEU A 8 -5.18 1.82 34.48
N GLY A 9 -4.44 2.10 33.41
CA GLY A 9 -4.86 2.97 32.31
C GLY A 9 -5.02 2.20 30.99
N SER A 10 -5.71 2.79 30.02
CA SER A 10 -5.87 2.24 28.67
C SER A 10 -4.76 2.64 27.70
N GLY A 11 -3.87 3.54 28.13
CA GLY A 11 -2.74 4.02 27.33
C GLY A 11 -1.48 4.27 28.16
N PRO A 12 -0.37 4.62 27.50
CA PRO A 12 0.86 4.98 28.20
C PRO A 12 0.69 6.32 28.93
N PHE A 13 1.28 6.46 30.12
CA PHE A 13 1.25 7.71 30.88
C PHE A 13 2.05 8.86 30.22
N THR A 14 2.74 8.60 29.11
CA THR A 14 3.49 9.58 28.32
C THR A 14 2.64 10.25 27.23
N ASP A 15 1.33 9.99 27.19
CA ASP A 15 0.39 10.53 26.19
C ASP A 15 0.19 12.06 26.25
N LEU A 16 0.72 12.74 27.27
CA LEU A 16 0.46 14.16 27.54
C LEU A 16 -1.05 14.49 27.50
N GLY A 17 -1.86 13.56 28.01
CA GLY A 17 -3.32 13.60 27.97
C GLY A 17 -3.92 12.96 29.21
N PHE A 18 -4.99 12.19 28.99
CA PHE A 18 -5.76 11.56 30.07
C PHE A 18 -4.90 10.64 30.96
N ASN A 19 -4.11 9.73 30.38
CA ASN A 19 -3.35 8.75 31.15
C ASN A 19 -2.19 9.41 31.89
N ASN A 20 -1.58 10.45 31.31
CA ASN A 20 -0.60 11.27 32.00
C ASN A 20 -1.20 11.89 33.26
N MET A 21 -2.37 12.51 33.17
CA MET A 21 -3.00 13.18 34.31
C MET A 21 -3.49 12.20 35.37
N VAL A 22 -3.96 11.01 34.98
CA VAL A 22 -4.24 9.92 35.91
C VAL A 22 -2.98 9.51 36.67
N ASN A 23 -1.85 9.35 35.98
CA ASN A 23 -0.57 9.04 36.61
C ASN A 23 -0.07 10.17 37.52
N GLN A 24 -0.27 11.44 37.16
CA GLN A 24 -0.05 12.57 38.09
C GLN A 24 -0.94 12.45 39.32
N GLY A 25 -2.18 12.00 39.16
CA GLY A 25 -3.08 11.64 40.26
C GLY A 25 -2.45 10.64 41.23
N ARG A 26 -1.92 9.53 40.70
CA ARG A 26 -1.18 8.51 41.47
C ARG A 26 0.01 9.10 42.23
N ILE A 27 0.85 9.87 41.54
CA ILE A 27 2.05 10.50 42.12
C ILE A 27 1.65 11.47 43.25
N GLY A 28 0.61 12.28 43.03
CA GLY A 28 0.10 13.22 44.02
C GLY A 28 -0.42 12.51 45.28
N VAL A 29 -1.15 11.39 45.12
CA VAL A 29 -1.61 10.56 46.26
C VAL A 29 -0.44 9.92 46.98
N SER A 30 0.51 9.33 46.25
CA SER A 30 1.72 8.72 46.81
C SER A 30 2.50 9.72 47.65
N LYS A 31 2.68 10.95 47.16
CA LYS A 31 3.35 12.04 47.91
C LYS A 31 2.54 12.49 49.12
N ALA A 32 1.22 12.66 48.98
CA ALA A 32 0.36 13.16 50.05
C ALA A 32 0.23 12.16 51.23
N LEU A 33 0.26 10.86 50.95
CA LEU A 33 0.10 9.80 51.96
C LEU A 33 1.40 9.05 52.28
N ASN A 34 2.53 9.47 51.70
CA ASN A 34 3.84 8.83 51.83
C ASN A 34 3.82 7.32 51.48
N ILE A 35 3.16 6.96 50.38
CA ILE A 35 3.05 5.58 49.89
C ILE A 35 4.21 5.32 48.92
N SER A 36 5.11 4.40 49.28
CA SER A 36 6.29 4.07 48.47
C SER A 36 6.04 3.02 47.39
N ASP A 37 5.07 2.13 47.59
CA ASP A 37 4.77 1.01 46.67
C ASP A 37 3.56 1.36 45.79
N THR A 38 3.81 2.08 44.70
CA THR A 38 2.77 2.43 43.73
C THR A 38 3.22 2.24 42.29
N ASP A 39 2.35 1.62 41.47
CA ASP A 39 2.64 1.30 40.08
C ASP A 39 1.54 1.80 39.13
N PHE A 40 1.90 2.00 37.87
CA PHE A 40 0.96 2.28 36.77
C PHE A 40 1.11 1.19 35.71
N TYR A 41 0.01 0.51 35.39
CA TYR A 41 -0.05 -0.50 34.34
C TYR A 41 -0.85 0.01 33.15
N ASN A 42 -0.29 -0.15 31.96
CA ASN A 42 -1.01 0.07 30.71
C ASN A 42 -1.66 -1.26 30.30
N ILE A 43 -2.98 -1.31 30.31
CA ILE A 43 -3.79 -2.48 30.02
C ILE A 43 -4.41 -2.32 28.64
N LYS A 44 -4.04 -3.20 27.70
CA LYS A 44 -4.54 -3.16 26.31
C LYS A 44 -5.55 -4.26 26.02
N SER A 45 -5.55 -5.33 26.81
CA SER A 45 -6.40 -6.49 26.59
C SER A 45 -6.86 -7.12 27.91
N GLN A 46 -7.82 -8.05 27.81
CA GLN A 46 -8.19 -8.90 28.93
C GLN A 46 -7.03 -9.83 29.35
N ASP A 47 -6.19 -10.26 28.42
CA ASP A 47 -5.00 -11.07 28.74
C ASP A 47 -4.03 -10.32 29.65
N ASP A 48 -3.87 -9.00 29.46
CA ASP A 48 -3.06 -8.16 30.35
C ASP A 48 -3.65 -8.14 31.77
N MET A 49 -4.98 -8.08 31.89
CA MET A 49 -5.67 -8.13 33.18
C MET A 49 -5.43 -9.46 33.90
N ASP A 50 -5.59 -10.56 33.18
CA ASP A 50 -5.49 -11.92 33.74
C ASP A 50 -4.03 -12.27 34.11
N ASN A 51 -3.05 -11.75 33.38
CA ASN A 51 -1.63 -12.06 33.62
C ASN A 51 -0.93 -11.07 34.57
N LEU A 52 -1.30 -9.79 34.56
CA LEU A 52 -0.60 -8.75 35.34
C LEU A 52 -1.35 -8.39 36.63
N VAL A 53 -2.68 -8.36 36.60
CA VAL A 53 -3.49 -7.82 37.70
C VAL A 53 -4.08 -8.93 38.56
N GLU A 54 -4.70 -9.95 37.95
CA GLU A 54 -5.38 -11.02 38.69
C GLU A 54 -4.47 -11.76 39.70
N PRO A 55 -3.21 -12.14 39.37
CA PRO A 55 -2.33 -12.81 40.33
C PRO A 55 -2.07 -11.95 41.57
N LEU A 56 -1.91 -10.62 41.39
CA LEU A 56 -1.70 -9.70 42.50
C LEU A 56 -2.90 -9.65 43.44
N VAL A 57 -4.12 -9.70 42.90
CA VAL A 57 -5.37 -9.68 43.67
C VAL A 57 -5.60 -11.00 44.38
N ARG A 58 -5.44 -12.12 43.65
CA ARG A 58 -5.60 -13.49 44.17
C ARG A 58 -4.67 -13.76 45.34
N ASP A 59 -3.41 -13.34 45.21
CA ASP A 59 -2.36 -13.63 46.19
C ASP A 59 -2.28 -12.55 47.29
N GLY A 60 -3.19 -11.57 47.29
CA GLY A 60 -3.26 -10.51 48.31
C GLY A 60 -2.08 -9.53 48.29
N LEU A 61 -1.44 -9.38 47.12
CA LEU A 61 -0.26 -8.55 46.89
C LEU A 61 -0.61 -7.12 46.44
N VAL A 62 -1.88 -6.74 46.42
CA VAL A 62 -2.35 -5.36 46.16
C VAL A 62 -3.51 -4.99 47.09
N ASP A 63 -3.47 -3.79 47.66
CA ASP A 63 -4.51 -3.33 48.59
C ASP A 63 -5.57 -2.50 47.88
N PHE A 64 -5.16 -1.66 46.92
CA PHE A 64 -6.05 -0.79 46.18
C PHE A 64 -5.71 -0.76 44.68
N VAL A 65 -6.72 -1.01 43.85
CA VAL A 65 -6.63 -0.99 42.39
C VAL A 65 -7.50 0.14 41.85
N ILE A 66 -6.91 1.10 41.16
CA ILE A 66 -7.65 2.17 40.49
C ILE A 66 -7.77 1.84 39.01
N CYS A 67 -8.99 1.55 38.57
CA CYS A 67 -9.36 1.26 37.19
C CYS A 67 -9.80 2.56 36.52
N SER A 68 -8.84 3.26 35.90
CA SER A 68 -8.97 4.68 35.59
C SER A 68 -9.71 5.00 34.28
N SER A 69 -9.81 4.04 33.35
CA SER A 69 -10.51 4.21 32.07
C SER A 69 -11.76 3.33 31.96
N LEU A 70 -12.61 3.63 30.98
CA LEU A 70 -13.79 2.80 30.69
C LEU A 70 -13.38 1.44 30.08
N ASP A 71 -12.29 1.40 29.31
CA ASP A 71 -11.83 0.18 28.63
C ASP A 71 -11.35 -0.89 29.61
N VAL A 72 -10.76 -0.49 30.75
CA VAL A 72 -10.28 -1.42 31.79
C VAL A 72 -11.36 -1.77 32.81
N LYS A 73 -12.50 -1.07 32.80
CA LYS A 73 -13.54 -1.16 33.82
C LYS A 73 -14.11 -2.57 33.95
N ASP A 74 -14.47 -3.18 32.83
CA ASP A 74 -15.19 -4.46 32.85
C ASP A 74 -14.29 -5.60 33.31
N GLY A 75 -13.01 -5.60 32.90
CA GLY A 75 -11.99 -6.50 33.44
C GLY A 75 -11.83 -6.36 34.95
N CYS A 76 -11.80 -5.12 35.46
CA CYS A 76 -11.76 -4.87 36.90
C CYS A 76 -13.00 -5.35 37.64
N VAL A 77 -14.19 -5.13 37.09
CA VAL A 77 -15.45 -5.61 37.68
C VAL A 77 -15.46 -7.14 37.75
N SER A 78 -14.96 -7.81 36.71
CA SER A 78 -14.83 -9.27 36.66
C SER A 78 -13.95 -9.79 37.80
N ILE A 79 -12.73 -9.24 37.95
CA ILE A 79 -11.80 -9.64 39.01
C ILE A 79 -12.38 -9.28 40.39
N ALA A 80 -12.91 -8.08 40.57
CA ALA A 80 -13.49 -7.64 41.84
C ALA A 80 -14.63 -8.57 42.28
N THR A 81 -15.49 -9.00 41.35
CA THR A 81 -16.60 -9.93 41.64
C THR A 81 -16.09 -11.31 42.03
N ARG A 82 -15.08 -11.85 41.31
CA ARG A 82 -14.48 -13.17 41.60
C ARG A 82 -13.85 -13.24 42.98
N TYR A 83 -13.24 -12.14 43.43
CA TYR A 83 -12.47 -12.08 44.66
C TYR A 83 -13.14 -11.29 45.80
N GLU A 84 -14.43 -10.95 45.69
CA GLU A 84 -15.13 -10.09 46.66
C GLU A 84 -15.08 -10.61 48.11
N ASN A 85 -15.11 -11.94 48.29
CA ASN A 85 -15.10 -12.56 49.62
C ASN A 85 -13.76 -13.27 49.95
N THR A 86 -12.81 -13.30 49.03
CA THR A 86 -11.54 -14.04 49.19
C THR A 86 -10.31 -13.15 49.22
N SER A 87 -10.42 -11.90 48.74
CA SER A 87 -9.36 -10.89 48.82
C SER A 87 -9.82 -9.65 49.56
N LYS A 88 -8.88 -8.94 50.20
CA LYS A 88 -9.13 -7.65 50.86
C LYS A 88 -8.97 -6.45 49.89
N THR A 89 -8.51 -6.71 48.67
CA THR A 89 -8.27 -5.67 47.66
C THR A 89 -9.54 -4.88 47.37
N GLN A 90 -9.42 -3.56 47.39
CA GLN A 90 -10.48 -2.63 46.98
C GLN A 90 -10.26 -2.15 45.54
N PHE A 91 -11.34 -1.83 44.85
CA PHE A 91 -11.33 -1.35 43.46
C PHE A 91 -12.04 -0.01 43.34
N LEU A 92 -11.40 0.95 42.68
CA LEU A 92 -12.03 2.20 42.25
C LEU A 92 -12.27 2.16 40.75
N LEU A 93 -13.54 2.14 40.36
CA LEU A 93 -13.97 1.99 38.98
C LEU A 93 -14.28 3.36 38.34
N ARG A 94 -13.82 3.58 37.12
CA ARG A 94 -14.22 4.73 36.31
C ARG A 94 -15.68 4.63 35.86
N GLY A 95 -16.39 5.75 35.92
CA GLY A 95 -17.79 5.85 35.49
C GLY A 95 -18.78 5.46 36.59
N SER A 96 -20.04 5.25 36.22
CA SER A 96 -21.08 4.84 37.17
C SER A 96 -21.08 3.31 37.34
N SER A 97 -20.98 2.84 38.58
CA SER A 97 -21.13 1.42 38.95
C SER A 97 -21.89 1.25 40.26
N LYS A 98 -22.47 0.06 40.45
CA LYS A 98 -23.04 -0.34 41.74
C LYS A 98 -21.91 -0.48 42.77
N VAL A 99 -22.09 0.10 43.94
CA VAL A 99 -21.17 -0.09 45.08
C VAL A 99 -21.31 -1.51 45.61
N THR A 100 -20.18 -2.20 45.83
CA THR A 100 -20.11 -3.52 46.47
C THR A 100 -19.19 -3.48 47.69
N LYS A 101 -18.93 -4.64 48.33
CA LYS A 101 -18.02 -4.70 49.49
C LYS A 101 -16.59 -4.31 49.14
N ASN A 102 -16.19 -4.49 47.89
CA ASN A 102 -14.84 -4.21 47.42
C ASN A 102 -14.77 -3.28 46.19
N THR A 103 -15.89 -2.68 45.77
CA THR A 103 -15.90 -1.71 44.67
C THR A 103 -16.49 -0.36 45.07
N MET A 104 -15.85 0.68 44.57
CA MET A 104 -16.27 2.07 44.59
C MET A 104 -16.23 2.58 43.15
N SER A 105 -16.88 3.70 42.86
CA SER A 105 -16.76 4.32 41.54
C SER A 105 -16.62 5.83 41.58
N VAL A 106 -15.92 6.35 40.58
CA VAL A 106 -15.74 7.78 40.37
C VAL A 106 -16.10 8.15 38.94
N THR A 107 -17.07 9.05 38.81
CA THR A 107 -17.42 9.67 37.54
C THR A 107 -17.14 11.19 37.58
N TYR A 108 -17.19 11.89 36.45
CA TYR A 108 -17.02 13.35 36.42
C TYR A 108 -17.87 14.02 35.35
N ASN A 109 -18.13 15.32 35.53
CA ASN A 109 -18.91 16.13 34.59
C ASN A 109 -18.07 16.62 33.42
N PHE A 110 -17.88 15.80 32.39
CA PHE A 110 -17.20 16.30 31.18
C PHE A 110 -18.01 17.38 30.44
N ALA A 111 -19.33 17.40 30.62
CA ALA A 111 -20.20 18.36 29.95
C ALA A 111 -19.98 19.78 30.46
N SER A 112 -19.74 19.98 31.76
CA SER A 112 -19.44 21.31 32.32
C SER A 112 -18.18 21.90 31.70
N ILE A 113 -17.10 21.13 31.60
CA ILE A 113 -15.85 21.65 31.06
C ILE A 113 -15.91 21.90 29.55
N ASN A 114 -16.53 21.00 28.78
CA ASN A 114 -16.74 21.22 27.34
C ASN A 114 -17.62 22.44 27.07
N TYR A 115 -18.66 22.63 27.89
CA TYR A 115 -19.51 23.81 27.83
C TYR A 115 -18.73 25.10 28.10
N ILE A 116 -17.86 25.14 29.12
CA ILE A 116 -17.01 26.30 29.39
C ILE A 116 -16.01 26.55 28.25
N SER A 117 -15.40 25.50 27.70
CA SER A 117 -14.52 25.63 26.52
C SER A 117 -15.24 26.20 25.30
N GLY A 118 -16.49 25.78 25.08
CA GLY A 118 -17.34 26.31 24.03
C GLY A 118 -17.75 27.76 24.26
N TYR A 119 -18.11 28.10 25.50
CA TYR A 119 -18.42 29.48 25.87
C TYR A 119 -17.23 30.41 25.63
N PHE A 120 -16.02 29.98 26.02
CA PHE A 120 -14.78 30.68 25.67
C PHE A 120 -14.61 30.84 24.15
N ALA A 121 -14.82 29.78 23.37
CA ALA A 121 -14.72 29.84 21.91
C ALA A 121 -15.72 30.85 21.30
N GLY A 122 -16.95 30.91 21.83
CA GLY A 122 -17.97 31.87 21.39
C GLY A 122 -17.61 33.33 21.70
N LEU A 123 -16.96 33.60 22.84
CA LEU A 123 -16.48 34.94 23.20
C LEU A 123 -15.28 35.37 22.35
N GLN A 124 -14.40 34.42 21.99
CA GLN A 124 -13.10 34.71 21.40
C GLN A 124 -13.09 34.68 19.86
N THR A 125 -14.05 33.98 19.23
CA THR A 125 -14.14 33.89 17.75
C THR A 125 -14.35 35.26 17.11
N LYS A 126 -13.65 35.49 16.01
CA LYS A 126 -13.73 36.68 15.17
C LYS A 126 -14.46 36.42 13.86
N THR A 127 -14.40 35.19 13.34
CA THR A 127 -15.09 34.80 12.09
C THR A 127 -16.55 34.40 12.34
N ASN A 128 -16.93 34.15 13.59
CA ASN A 128 -18.16 33.45 14.00
C ASN A 128 -18.22 31.99 13.51
N ASN A 129 -17.18 31.47 12.86
CA ASN A 129 -17.12 30.08 12.44
C ASN A 129 -16.21 29.34 13.41
N ILE A 130 -16.75 28.33 14.08
CA ILE A 130 -16.01 27.50 15.02
C ILE A 130 -16.18 26.04 14.64
N GLY A 131 -15.15 25.25 14.93
CA GLY A 131 -15.11 23.85 14.55
C GLY A 131 -14.94 22.90 15.73
N PHE A 132 -15.28 21.63 15.53
CA PHE A 132 -15.05 20.58 16.52
C PHE A 132 -14.68 19.25 15.89
N LEU A 133 -13.76 18.50 16.49
CA LEU A 133 -13.49 17.10 16.13
C LEU A 133 -13.97 16.16 17.23
N SER A 134 -14.82 15.21 16.87
CA SER A 134 -15.36 14.22 17.79
C SER A 134 -14.90 12.82 17.42
N PRO A 135 -14.68 11.93 18.38
CA PRO A 135 -14.48 10.52 18.09
C PRO A 135 -15.70 9.88 17.42
N GLY A 136 -16.91 10.39 17.66
CA GLY A 136 -18.16 9.93 17.03
C GLY A 136 -18.64 8.56 17.51
N VAL A 137 -19.88 8.20 17.14
CA VAL A 137 -20.57 6.98 17.61
C VAL A 137 -19.80 5.69 17.28
N THR A 138 -19.03 5.68 16.20
CA THR A 138 -18.21 4.54 15.76
C THR A 138 -17.06 4.21 16.70
N ALA A 139 -16.60 5.16 17.53
CA ALA A 139 -15.54 4.93 18.50
C ALA A 139 -16.05 4.34 19.82
N ASN A 140 -17.19 4.83 20.30
CA ASN A 140 -17.95 4.37 21.45
C ASN A 140 -19.34 5.02 21.35
N ASN A 141 -20.41 4.30 21.69
CA ASN A 141 -21.82 4.66 21.44
C ASN A 141 -22.31 6.07 21.91
N ASN A 142 -21.46 6.93 22.49
CA ASN A 142 -21.83 8.16 23.21
C ASN A 142 -20.91 9.38 22.94
N ASN A 143 -20.70 9.83 21.70
CA ASN A 143 -19.68 10.87 21.43
C ASN A 143 -20.17 12.25 20.95
N ASP A 144 -21.42 12.44 20.54
CA ASP A 144 -21.87 13.78 20.13
C ASP A 144 -22.38 14.62 21.30
N SER A 145 -22.52 14.02 22.49
CA SER A 145 -22.85 14.75 23.73
C SER A 145 -21.76 15.75 24.14
N PHE A 146 -20.48 15.45 23.86
CA PHE A 146 -19.35 16.38 24.05
C PHE A 146 -19.47 17.58 23.09
N VAL A 147 -19.71 17.27 21.82
CA VAL A 147 -19.91 18.25 20.75
C VAL A 147 -21.05 19.19 21.11
N TYR A 148 -22.15 18.62 21.58
CA TYR A 148 -23.32 19.37 22.03
C TYR A 148 -23.03 20.28 23.22
N ALA A 149 -22.31 19.80 24.26
CA ALA A 149 -21.94 20.65 25.39
C ALA A 149 -21.12 21.87 24.94
N PHE A 150 -20.11 21.64 24.11
CA PHE A 150 -19.28 22.70 23.54
C PHE A 150 -20.12 23.68 22.72
N TRP A 151 -20.96 23.16 21.83
CA TRP A 151 -21.90 23.99 21.08
C TRP A 151 -22.79 24.83 22.02
N ALA A 152 -23.48 24.23 22.99
CA ALA A 152 -24.38 24.95 23.88
C ALA A 152 -23.70 26.13 24.61
N GLY A 153 -22.42 25.98 24.97
CA GLY A 153 -21.62 27.07 25.51
C GLY A 153 -21.37 28.17 24.49
N ALA A 154 -20.88 27.81 23.30
CA ALA A 154 -20.59 28.76 22.23
C ALA A 154 -21.84 29.55 21.79
N LYS A 155 -23.00 28.88 21.70
CA LYS A 155 -24.28 29.54 21.34
C LYS A 155 -24.67 30.63 22.32
N LEU A 156 -24.45 30.34 23.60
CA LEU A 156 -24.84 31.24 24.67
C LEU A 156 -23.96 32.49 24.66
N ALA A 157 -22.64 32.32 24.51
CA ALA A 157 -21.71 33.43 24.40
C ALA A 157 -21.95 34.27 23.13
N ASN A 158 -22.18 33.60 22.00
CA ASN A 158 -22.39 34.28 20.72
C ASN A 158 -23.52 33.62 19.91
N PRO A 159 -24.71 34.24 19.85
CA PRO A 159 -25.84 33.70 19.11
C PRO A 159 -25.64 33.60 17.59
N LYS A 160 -24.62 34.23 17.02
CA LYS A 160 -24.35 34.27 15.57
C LYS A 160 -23.35 33.22 15.09
N VAL A 161 -22.82 32.37 15.98
CA VAL A 161 -21.82 31.38 15.56
C VAL A 161 -22.41 30.33 14.62
N ASN A 162 -21.61 29.98 13.61
CA ASN A 162 -21.77 28.79 12.78
C ASN A 162 -20.85 27.70 13.34
N PHE A 163 -21.41 26.52 13.61
CA PHE A 163 -20.70 25.42 14.25
C PHE A 163 -20.57 24.24 13.28
N PHE A 164 -19.34 23.82 13.00
CA PHE A 164 -19.01 22.72 12.08
C PHE A 164 -18.30 21.60 12.82
N TYR A 165 -18.62 20.34 12.55
CA TYR A 165 -17.87 19.25 13.16
C TYR A 165 -17.79 17.99 12.31
N TYR A 166 -16.67 17.29 12.47
CA TYR A 166 -16.43 15.96 11.92
C TYR A 166 -16.38 14.91 13.02
N ASN A 167 -16.82 13.71 12.68
CA ASN A 167 -16.50 12.51 13.45
C ASN A 167 -15.23 11.86 12.87
N ILE A 168 -14.26 11.53 13.71
CA ILE A 168 -12.98 10.91 13.30
C ILE A 168 -13.09 9.37 13.27
N GLY A 169 -13.93 8.82 14.14
CA GLY A 169 -14.19 7.38 14.26
C GLY A 169 -13.33 6.64 15.27
N SER A 170 -12.45 7.35 15.98
CA SER A 170 -11.66 6.85 17.11
C SER A 170 -11.25 8.02 17.99
N TYR A 171 -10.89 7.76 19.26
CA TYR A 171 -10.32 8.79 20.15
C TYR A 171 -8.90 9.21 19.74
N TYR A 172 -8.23 8.43 18.91
CA TYR A 172 -6.92 8.75 18.36
C TYR A 172 -6.80 8.32 16.89
N ASN A 173 -6.56 9.27 15.99
CA ASN A 173 -6.19 9.03 14.59
C ASN A 173 -5.45 10.25 14.02
N TYR A 174 -4.12 10.24 14.17
CA TYR A 174 -3.24 11.35 13.78
C TYR A 174 -3.54 11.91 12.37
N ASP A 175 -3.57 11.04 11.36
CA ASP A 175 -3.71 11.45 9.96
C ASP A 175 -5.09 12.03 9.63
N LYS A 176 -6.17 11.44 10.18
CA LYS A 176 -7.52 11.97 10.01
C LYS A 176 -7.68 13.31 10.71
N THR A 177 -7.18 13.42 11.94
CA THR A 177 -7.23 14.67 12.72
C THR A 177 -6.55 15.79 11.96
N ILE A 178 -5.34 15.59 11.44
CA ILE A 178 -4.63 16.63 10.66
C ILE A 178 -5.47 17.14 9.49
N ARG A 179 -5.97 16.24 8.66
CA ARG A 179 -6.69 16.63 7.44
C ARG A 179 -8.04 17.26 7.74
N ALA A 180 -8.79 16.70 8.70
CA ALA A 180 -10.07 17.25 9.13
C ALA A 180 -9.91 18.66 9.76
N THR A 181 -8.86 18.87 10.57
CA THR A 181 -8.57 20.19 11.14
C THR A 181 -8.22 21.20 10.05
N LYS A 182 -7.35 20.85 9.10
CA LYS A 182 -7.02 21.74 7.97
C LYS A 182 -8.26 22.10 7.18
N GLU A 183 -9.14 21.14 6.91
CA GLU A 183 -10.36 21.39 6.16
C GLU A 183 -11.32 22.33 6.91
N LEU A 184 -11.48 22.17 8.22
CA LEU A 184 -12.27 23.11 9.04
C LEU A 184 -11.71 24.54 9.00
N ILE A 185 -10.38 24.69 8.99
CA ILE A 185 -9.71 26.00 8.87
C ILE A 185 -9.86 26.57 7.46
N GLU A 186 -9.48 25.82 6.43
CA GLU A 186 -9.30 26.31 5.06
C GLU A 186 -10.63 26.43 4.30
N VAL A 187 -11.55 25.48 4.48
CA VAL A 187 -12.83 25.42 3.74
C VAL A 187 -13.94 26.11 4.52
N TYR A 188 -14.04 25.85 5.82
CA TYR A 188 -15.11 26.38 6.67
C TYR A 188 -14.72 27.67 7.41
N ASN A 189 -13.48 28.14 7.25
CA ASN A 189 -12.96 29.38 7.84
C ASN A 189 -13.12 29.40 9.39
N CYS A 190 -12.95 28.23 10.03
CA CYS A 190 -13.02 28.13 11.48
C CYS A 190 -11.77 28.73 12.12
N ASP A 191 -11.94 29.65 13.07
CA ASP A 191 -10.83 30.31 13.76
C ASP A 191 -10.56 29.78 15.17
N ILE A 192 -11.53 29.07 15.75
CA ILE A 192 -11.39 28.35 17.02
C ILE A 192 -11.94 26.94 16.86
N LEU A 193 -11.14 25.96 17.28
CA LEU A 193 -11.40 24.54 17.11
C LEU A 193 -11.24 23.83 18.45
N GLY A 194 -12.24 23.05 18.84
CA GLY A 194 -12.19 22.17 20.01
C GLY A 194 -12.23 20.69 19.61
N ASP A 195 -11.92 19.82 20.55
CA ASP A 195 -12.10 18.38 20.38
C ASP A 195 -12.18 17.67 21.73
N THR A 196 -12.46 16.37 21.69
CA THR A 196 -12.31 15.43 22.81
C THR A 196 -11.55 14.19 22.40
N LEU A 197 -10.52 14.36 21.58
CA LEU A 197 -9.58 13.31 21.22
C LEU A 197 -8.56 13.12 22.35
N ASP A 198 -7.82 12.01 22.32
CA ASP A 198 -6.89 11.65 23.39
C ASP A 198 -5.58 12.44 23.34
N ASP A 199 -5.29 13.11 22.22
CA ASP A 199 -4.03 13.83 21.97
C ASP A 199 -4.24 15.30 21.58
N PHE A 200 -3.13 16.02 21.41
CA PHE A 200 -3.15 17.44 21.05
C PHE A 200 -2.93 17.69 19.55
N THR A 201 -3.19 16.71 18.68
CA THR A 201 -2.90 16.83 17.24
C THR A 201 -3.70 17.93 16.57
N LEU A 202 -4.99 18.10 16.92
CA LEU A 202 -5.79 19.23 16.43
C LEU A 202 -5.12 20.55 16.81
N GLY A 203 -4.74 20.71 18.08
CA GLY A 203 -4.10 21.92 18.57
C GLY A 203 -2.79 22.24 17.85
N ASN A 204 -1.96 21.23 17.59
CA ASN A 204 -0.72 21.39 16.82
C ASN A 204 -1.00 21.94 15.42
N VAL A 205 -1.99 21.38 14.72
CA VAL A 205 -2.35 21.84 13.36
C VAL A 205 -2.89 23.26 13.37
N VAL A 206 -3.71 23.62 14.36
CA VAL A 206 -4.20 25.00 14.53
C VAL A 206 -3.03 25.97 14.70
N ILE A 207 -2.04 25.61 15.53
CA ILE A 207 -0.83 26.42 15.76
C ILE A 207 -0.01 26.54 14.48
N ASP A 208 0.21 25.43 13.77
CA ASP A 208 0.96 25.40 12.50
C ASP A 208 0.27 26.22 11.40
N SER A 209 -1.06 26.32 11.43
CA SER A 209 -1.87 27.18 10.55
C SER A 209 -1.84 28.66 10.94
N GLY A 210 -1.07 29.05 11.97
CA GLY A 210 -0.95 30.44 12.42
C GLY A 210 -2.10 30.93 13.31
N LEU A 211 -2.97 30.02 13.76
CA LEU A 211 -4.02 30.28 14.74
C LEU A 211 -3.56 29.86 16.14
N ARG A 212 -4.40 30.08 17.15
CA ARG A 212 -4.10 29.69 18.53
C ARG A 212 -5.09 28.65 18.99
N ALA A 213 -4.58 27.56 19.55
CA ALA A 213 -5.39 26.44 19.98
C ALA A 213 -6.08 26.70 21.33
N ILE A 214 -7.07 25.88 21.65
CA ILE A 214 -7.59 25.71 23.01
C ILE A 214 -7.21 24.30 23.51
N GLY A 215 -7.08 24.15 24.82
CA GLY A 215 -6.74 22.91 25.45
C GLY A 215 -7.86 21.87 25.34
N THR A 216 -7.47 20.63 25.12
CA THR A 216 -8.34 19.44 25.07
C THR A 216 -7.92 18.44 26.16
N ASN A 217 -8.48 17.24 26.18
CA ASN A 217 -8.06 16.02 26.90
C ASN A 217 -7.70 16.10 28.41
N GLY A 218 -7.84 17.26 29.04
CA GLY A 218 -7.56 17.54 30.44
C GLY A 218 -6.08 17.58 30.84
N PHE A 219 -5.14 17.68 29.89
CA PHE A 219 -3.74 17.98 30.18
C PHE A 219 -3.48 19.50 30.14
N PRO A 220 -2.59 20.08 30.96
CA PRO A 220 -2.32 21.52 30.93
C PRO A 220 -1.43 21.93 29.74
N GLN A 221 -1.98 21.99 28.53
CA GLN A 221 -1.18 22.21 27.29
C GLN A 221 -0.39 23.52 27.28
N ARG A 222 -0.88 24.59 27.92
CA ARG A 222 -0.15 25.85 28.03
C ARG A 222 1.23 25.70 28.67
N LYS A 223 1.45 24.71 29.54
CA LYS A 223 2.78 24.44 30.11
C LYS A 223 3.79 23.95 29.08
N VAL A 224 3.33 23.41 27.96
CA VAL A 224 4.15 22.89 26.86
C VAL A 224 4.22 23.88 25.70
N TYR A 225 3.07 24.43 25.30
CA TYR A 225 2.94 25.26 24.10
C TYR A 225 2.89 26.77 24.38
N GLY A 226 2.95 27.18 25.66
CA GLY A 226 2.97 28.57 26.08
C GLY A 226 1.76 29.36 25.60
N GLU A 227 2.01 30.55 25.07
CA GLU A 227 0.96 31.47 24.60
C GLU A 227 0.30 31.01 23.30
N ASN A 228 0.80 29.99 22.60
CA ASN A 228 0.13 29.46 21.40
C ASN A 228 -1.22 28.79 21.73
N VAL A 229 -1.50 28.57 23.01
CA VAL A 229 -2.77 28.05 23.51
C VAL A 229 -3.47 29.15 24.32
N TRP A 230 -4.67 29.56 23.88
CA TRP A 230 -5.45 30.65 24.49
C TRP A 230 -5.92 30.30 25.90
N TYR A 231 -6.42 29.08 26.07
CA TYR A 231 -7.01 28.59 27.29
C TYR A 231 -6.84 27.08 27.31
N ALA A 232 -6.56 26.49 28.47
CA ALA A 232 -6.55 25.06 28.67
C ALA A 232 -7.22 24.69 29.99
N TYR A 233 -7.69 23.45 30.08
CA TYR A 233 -8.18 22.89 31.32
C TYR A 233 -7.41 21.65 31.67
N SER A 234 -7.27 21.38 32.97
CA SER A 234 -6.63 20.16 33.44
C SER A 234 -7.41 19.42 34.51
N TYR A 235 -7.30 18.10 34.49
CA TYR A 235 -7.92 17.21 35.48
C TYR A 235 -7.03 17.05 36.71
N ASN A 236 -7.57 17.33 37.90
CA ASN A 236 -6.88 17.06 39.15
C ASN A 236 -7.30 15.70 39.73
N TRP A 237 -6.71 14.62 39.19
CA TRP A 237 -6.98 13.25 39.66
C TRP A 237 -6.50 12.97 41.08
N THR A 238 -5.56 13.76 41.61
CA THR A 238 -5.17 13.63 43.02
C THR A 238 -6.36 13.90 43.94
N LYS A 239 -7.16 14.93 43.65
CA LYS A 239 -8.39 15.24 44.41
C LYS A 239 -9.42 14.12 44.32
N ALA A 240 -9.48 13.43 43.18
CA ALA A 240 -10.37 12.28 43.00
C ALA A 240 -9.89 11.05 43.78
N PHE A 241 -8.61 10.71 43.71
CA PHE A 241 -8.07 9.45 44.25
C PHE A 241 -7.73 9.51 45.74
N LEU A 242 -7.33 10.68 46.26
CA LEU A 242 -6.86 10.84 47.63
C LEU A 242 -7.92 10.41 48.68
N PRO A 243 -9.19 10.85 48.61
CA PRO A 243 -10.19 10.48 49.62
C PRO A 243 -10.50 8.99 49.63
N PHE A 244 -10.46 8.33 48.46
CA PHE A 244 -10.66 6.89 48.36
C PHE A 244 -9.47 6.13 48.94
N THR A 245 -8.24 6.57 48.63
CA THR A 245 -7.03 5.91 49.15
C THR A 245 -6.97 6.00 50.67
N GLN A 246 -7.25 7.18 51.24
CA GLN A 246 -7.35 7.37 52.69
C GLN A 246 -8.40 6.44 53.33
N ARG A 247 -9.54 6.26 52.66
CA ARG A 247 -10.60 5.35 53.12
C ARG A 247 -10.14 3.90 53.16
N VAL A 248 -9.51 3.42 52.09
CA VAL A 248 -9.00 2.04 52.03
C VAL A 248 -7.93 1.82 53.11
N MET A 249 -6.97 2.74 53.25
CA MET A 249 -5.95 2.66 54.30
C MET A 249 -6.56 2.67 55.71
N ASN A 250 -7.58 3.49 55.93
CA ASN A 250 -8.31 3.55 57.20
C ASN A 250 -9.01 2.21 57.51
N ASN A 251 -9.67 1.60 56.52
CA ASN A 251 -10.37 0.33 56.70
C ASN A 251 -9.44 -0.87 56.88
N LEU A 252 -8.17 -0.74 56.48
CA LEU A 252 -7.14 -1.75 56.74
C LEU A 252 -6.56 -1.66 58.16
N ASP A 253 -6.75 -0.54 58.85
CA ASP A 253 -6.33 -0.33 60.25
C ASP A 253 -7.43 -0.79 61.21
N PRO A 254 -7.26 -1.90 61.95
CA PRO A 254 -8.30 -2.44 62.84
C PRO A 254 -8.66 -1.50 64.00
N SER A 255 -7.81 -0.51 64.30
CA SER A 255 -8.04 0.46 65.38
C SER A 255 -8.98 1.60 64.98
N LYS A 256 -9.30 1.72 63.69
CA LYS A 256 -10.10 2.83 63.15
C LYS A 256 -11.50 2.38 62.77
N PRO A 257 -12.50 3.28 62.84
CA PRO A 257 -13.86 2.94 62.44
C PRO A 257 -13.91 2.61 60.95
N HIS A 258 -14.61 1.54 60.61
CA HIS A 258 -14.83 1.15 59.21
C HIS A 258 -15.69 2.20 58.49
N ILE A 259 -15.23 2.63 57.32
CA ILE A 259 -15.91 3.59 56.46
C ILE A 259 -16.49 2.86 55.25
N ASN A 260 -17.80 2.98 55.03
CA ASN A 260 -18.48 2.30 53.93
C ASN A 260 -18.00 2.79 52.56
N ASN A 261 -18.00 1.90 51.56
CA ASN A 261 -17.72 2.25 50.17
C ASN A 261 -18.80 3.20 49.63
N THR A 262 -18.40 4.17 48.82
CA THR A 262 -19.28 5.18 48.23
C THR A 262 -18.89 5.48 46.80
N ASN A 263 -19.85 5.98 46.01
CA ASN A 263 -19.55 6.56 44.72
C ASN A 263 -19.24 8.05 44.86
N SER A 264 -18.41 8.58 43.96
CA SER A 264 -18.12 10.01 43.91
C SER A 264 -18.28 10.56 42.50
N TYR A 265 -18.59 11.85 42.45
CA TYR A 265 -18.87 12.57 41.22
C TYR A 265 -18.06 13.87 41.23
N MET A 266 -17.08 13.99 40.35
CA MET A 266 -16.19 15.15 40.27
C MET A 266 -16.74 16.23 39.33
N ASP A 267 -16.57 17.48 39.71
CA ASP A 267 -17.01 18.65 38.94
C ASP A 267 -16.23 19.90 39.37
N PHE A 268 -16.59 21.06 38.82
CA PHE A 268 -16.23 22.35 39.41
C PHE A 268 -16.74 22.46 40.85
N SER A 269 -16.01 23.20 41.67
CA SER A 269 -16.40 23.49 43.06
C SER A 269 -16.25 24.97 43.36
N SER A 270 -17.14 25.50 44.18
CA SER A 270 -17.05 26.87 44.70
C SER A 270 -15.78 27.09 45.54
N ASN A 271 -15.27 26.02 46.16
CA ASN A 271 -13.94 26.02 46.75
C ASN A 271 -12.92 25.53 45.72
N LYS A 272 -12.01 26.41 45.29
CA LYS A 272 -10.93 26.10 44.35
C LYS A 272 -10.07 24.92 44.78
N GLU A 273 -9.87 24.72 46.09
CA GLU A 273 -9.11 23.58 46.61
C GLU A 273 -9.79 22.24 46.33
N ASN A 274 -11.12 22.21 46.18
CA ASN A 274 -11.91 21.01 45.91
C ASN A 274 -12.33 20.86 44.44
N SER A 275 -12.09 21.88 43.59
CA SER A 275 -12.45 21.81 42.17
C SER A 275 -11.63 20.76 41.44
N PHE A 276 -12.30 19.88 40.67
CA PHE A 276 -11.62 18.85 39.89
C PHE A 276 -10.98 19.40 38.62
N PHE A 277 -11.59 20.41 38.00
CA PHE A 277 -11.05 21.10 36.85
C PHE A 277 -10.25 22.32 37.29
N GLU A 278 -9.09 22.51 36.67
CA GLU A 278 -8.26 23.69 36.82
C GLU A 278 -8.16 24.40 35.46
N LEU A 279 -8.49 25.69 35.44
CA LEU A 279 -8.49 26.52 34.26
C LEU A 279 -7.20 27.34 34.18
N ASP A 280 -6.62 27.42 32.99
CA ASP A 280 -5.42 28.19 32.72
C ASP A 280 -5.60 29.04 31.44
N PHE A 281 -5.24 30.32 31.50
CA PHE A 281 -5.50 31.30 30.44
C PHE A 281 -4.22 31.99 30.01
N ALA A 282 -4.08 32.20 28.70
CA ALA A 282 -3.03 33.02 28.13
C ALA A 282 -3.03 34.44 28.70
N ILE A 283 -1.84 35.05 28.72
CA ILE A 283 -1.60 36.35 29.36
C ILE A 283 -2.45 37.42 28.70
N ASP A 284 -2.57 37.36 27.37
CA ASP A 284 -3.27 38.32 26.54
C ASP A 284 -4.78 38.05 26.36
N VAL A 285 -5.32 37.00 26.98
CA VAL A 285 -6.79 36.92 27.17
C VAL A 285 -7.19 38.10 28.05
N SER A 286 -8.15 38.90 27.59
CA SER A 286 -8.59 40.06 28.36
C SER A 286 -9.12 39.65 29.73
N ASP A 287 -8.86 40.46 30.76
CA ASP A 287 -9.34 40.15 32.11
C ASP A 287 -10.86 40.12 32.20
N ASN A 288 -11.57 40.87 31.33
CA ASN A 288 -13.02 40.80 31.21
C ASN A 288 -13.49 39.39 30.81
N ILE A 289 -12.88 38.79 29.77
CA ILE A 289 -13.20 37.43 29.33
C ILE A 289 -12.86 36.41 30.42
N LYS A 290 -11.70 36.57 31.10
CA LYS A 290 -11.32 35.67 32.21
C LYS A 290 -12.38 35.71 33.32
N GLN A 291 -12.81 36.91 33.74
CA GLN A 291 -13.84 37.06 34.77
C GLN A 291 -15.18 36.49 34.30
N GLU A 292 -15.61 36.76 33.07
CA GLU A 292 -16.86 36.24 32.53
C GLU A 292 -16.90 34.69 32.53
N ILE A 293 -15.78 34.04 32.20
CA ILE A 293 -15.63 32.59 32.31
C ILE A 293 -15.71 32.12 33.77
N LEU A 294 -14.99 32.77 34.69
CA LEU A 294 -14.97 32.40 36.10
C LEU A 294 -16.33 32.61 36.77
N ASP A 295 -17.07 33.65 36.40
CA ASP A 295 -18.43 33.91 36.85
C ASP A 295 -19.39 32.83 36.35
N HIS A 296 -19.26 32.41 35.09
CA HIS A 296 -20.01 31.29 34.55
C HIS A 296 -19.71 29.97 35.28
N VAL A 297 -18.44 29.69 35.57
CA VAL A 297 -18.05 28.54 36.40
C VAL A 297 -18.67 28.64 37.79
N TYR A 298 -18.58 29.81 38.45
CA TYR A 298 -19.17 30.02 39.76
C TYR A 298 -20.68 29.77 39.75
N ASN A 299 -21.40 30.29 38.75
CA ASN A 299 -22.84 30.07 38.59
C ASN A 299 -23.21 28.59 38.43
N LEU A 300 -22.41 27.80 37.70
CA LEU A 300 -22.59 26.35 37.63
C LEU A 300 -22.40 25.67 39.00
N THR A 301 -21.51 26.19 39.86
CA THR A 301 -21.33 25.63 41.22
C THR A 301 -22.48 25.98 42.16
N GLN A 302 -23.24 27.05 41.88
CA GLN A 302 -24.36 27.50 42.71
C GLN A 302 -25.71 26.91 42.28
N THR A 303 -25.80 26.35 41.06
CA THR A 303 -27.06 25.86 40.50
C THR A 303 -27.14 24.33 40.56
N PRO A 304 -28.35 23.75 40.73
CA PRO A 304 -28.52 22.30 40.64
C PRO A 304 -28.11 21.79 39.25
N ARG A 305 -27.36 20.69 39.19
CA ARG A 305 -26.86 20.13 37.93
C ARG A 305 -27.95 19.89 36.89
N ALA A 306 -29.11 19.39 37.29
CA ALA A 306 -30.23 19.15 36.38
C ALA A 306 -30.76 20.43 35.70
N SER A 307 -30.46 21.60 36.24
CA SER A 307 -30.83 22.91 35.70
C SER A 307 -29.71 23.59 34.92
N HIS A 308 -28.54 22.96 34.78
CA HIS A 308 -27.44 23.58 34.03
C HIS A 308 -27.85 23.86 32.58
N PRO A 309 -27.33 24.93 31.96
CA PRO A 309 -27.74 25.35 30.62
C PRO A 309 -27.58 24.29 29.55
N TYR A 310 -26.65 23.35 29.69
CA TYR A 310 -26.43 22.25 28.74
C TYR A 310 -27.25 20.98 29.06
N TYR A 311 -28.00 20.93 30.17
CA TYR A 311 -28.97 19.87 30.43
C TYR A 311 -30.42 20.34 30.22
N CYS A 312 -30.69 21.63 30.32
CA CYS A 312 -32.02 22.19 30.35
C CYS A 312 -32.11 23.47 29.50
N ASN A 313 -32.49 23.32 28.23
CA ASN A 313 -32.71 24.42 27.29
C ASN A 313 -33.65 24.02 26.14
N LYS A 314 -34.13 25.02 25.38
CA LYS A 314 -35.05 24.78 24.27
C LYS A 314 -34.47 23.95 23.11
N LEU A 315 -33.14 23.91 22.94
CA LEU A 315 -32.46 23.16 21.87
C LEU A 315 -32.58 21.64 22.07
N LEU A 316 -32.82 21.19 23.32
CA LEU A 316 -32.99 19.77 23.65
C LEU A 316 -34.43 19.28 23.55
N ALA A 317 -35.37 20.12 23.08
CA ALA A 317 -36.78 19.76 23.00
C ALA A 317 -37.00 18.39 22.34
N ASN A 318 -36.36 18.15 21.19
CA ASN A 318 -36.49 16.88 20.45
C ASN A 318 -35.99 15.66 21.23
N TYR A 319 -34.94 15.82 22.05
CA TYR A 319 -34.40 14.75 22.90
C TYR A 319 -35.19 14.55 24.19
N SER A 320 -35.87 15.58 24.68
CA SER A 320 -36.70 15.52 25.88
C SER A 320 -38.13 15.00 25.61
N LEU A 321 -38.61 15.04 24.36
CA LEU A 321 -39.96 14.62 23.96
C LEU A 321 -40.38 13.21 24.44
N PRO A 322 -39.52 12.17 24.45
CA PRO A 322 -39.88 10.86 24.98
C PRO A 322 -40.13 10.84 26.50
N TYR A 323 -39.68 11.88 27.22
CA TYR A 323 -39.70 11.96 28.68
C TYR A 323 -40.58 13.10 29.22
N ASN A 324 -40.93 14.12 28.42
CA ASN A 324 -41.97 15.10 28.70
C ASN A 324 -42.29 15.97 27.45
N LYS A 325 -43.56 16.22 27.13
CA LYS A 325 -43.97 16.89 25.87
C LYS A 325 -43.57 18.37 25.76
N THR A 326 -43.09 19.03 26.82
CA THR A 326 -42.86 20.49 26.84
C THR A 326 -41.62 20.99 27.60
N SER A 327 -40.81 20.14 28.22
CA SER A 327 -39.62 20.59 28.96
C SER A 327 -38.34 20.15 28.26
N GLY A 328 -37.61 21.08 27.64
CA GLY A 328 -36.30 20.88 27.00
C GLY A 328 -35.17 20.50 27.97
N CYS A 329 -35.46 19.68 28.96
CA CYS A 329 -34.54 19.29 30.02
C CYS A 329 -34.43 17.77 30.05
N ILE A 330 -33.19 17.28 30.08
CA ILE A 330 -32.88 15.86 30.02
C ILE A 330 -32.08 15.42 31.24
N SER A 331 -32.19 14.15 31.61
CA SER A 331 -31.40 13.58 32.70
C SER A 331 -29.92 13.46 32.31
N ALA A 332 -29.03 13.40 33.30
CA ALA A 332 -27.61 13.15 33.06
C ALA A 332 -27.37 11.83 32.31
N SER A 333 -28.20 10.80 32.54
CA SER A 333 -28.18 9.55 31.77
C SER A 333 -28.63 9.74 30.32
N SER A 334 -29.70 10.51 30.10
CA SER A 334 -30.25 10.78 28.75
C SER A 334 -29.27 11.58 27.89
N PHE A 335 -28.46 12.45 28.50
CA PHE A 335 -27.46 13.28 27.83
C PHE A 335 -26.42 12.46 27.05
N PHE A 336 -26.03 11.30 27.55
CA PHE A 336 -25.08 10.42 26.87
C PHE A 336 -25.60 9.89 25.52
N TYR A 337 -26.92 9.88 25.33
CA TYR A 337 -27.56 9.40 24.10
C TYR A 337 -27.75 10.50 23.05
N ILE A 338 -27.21 11.70 23.27
CA ILE A 338 -27.13 12.72 22.21
C ILE A 338 -26.11 12.24 21.17
N ASN A 339 -26.62 11.87 20.00
CA ASN A 339 -25.89 11.25 18.90
C ASN A 339 -26.29 11.80 17.52
N ALA A 340 -27.00 12.93 17.51
CA ALA A 340 -27.39 13.64 16.30
C ALA A 340 -27.29 15.15 16.53
N PRO A 341 -27.05 15.94 15.47
CA PRO A 341 -26.97 17.39 15.59
C PRO A 341 -28.31 17.98 16.06
N VAL A 342 -28.24 18.93 16.99
CA VAL A 342 -29.38 19.82 17.31
C VAL A 342 -29.38 21.03 16.37
N ASP A 343 -30.47 21.80 16.40
CA ASP A 343 -30.60 23.04 15.62
C ASP A 343 -29.38 23.96 15.80
N GLY A 344 -28.78 24.35 14.67
CA GLY A 344 -27.59 25.20 14.61
C GLY A 344 -26.25 24.46 14.50
N MET A 345 -26.21 23.13 14.64
CA MET A 345 -25.01 22.32 14.39
C MET A 345 -24.95 21.87 12.93
N THR A 346 -23.78 22.00 12.31
CA THR A 346 -23.50 21.45 10.97
C THR A 346 -22.63 20.20 11.10
N TYR A 347 -23.24 19.03 10.98
CA TYR A 347 -22.50 17.76 10.94
C TYR A 347 -21.96 17.49 9.54
N LEU A 348 -20.64 17.36 9.42
CA LEU A 348 -19.96 17.13 8.16
C LEU A 348 -19.73 15.65 7.84
N GLY A 349 -20.10 14.75 8.76
CA GLY A 349 -19.99 13.30 8.57
C GLY A 349 -18.80 12.66 9.29
N LEU A 350 -18.60 11.36 9.00
CA LEU A 350 -17.41 10.63 9.39
C LEU A 350 -16.27 10.97 8.43
N TYR A 351 -15.18 11.52 8.93
CA TYR A 351 -14.03 11.92 8.14
C TYR A 351 -13.33 10.71 7.53
N ASN A 352 -13.25 10.67 6.20
CA ASN A 352 -12.57 9.64 5.45
C ASN A 352 -11.51 10.27 4.56
N ILE A 353 -10.30 9.71 4.61
CA ILE A 353 -9.18 10.20 3.81
C ILE A 353 -9.38 9.71 2.38
N SER A 354 -9.45 10.63 1.43
CA SER A 354 -9.43 10.31 0.00
C SER A 354 -8.06 9.76 -0.40
N LEU A 355 -8.07 8.65 -1.14
CA LEU A 355 -6.87 8.05 -1.71
C LEU A 355 -6.53 8.75 -3.04
N ASN A 356 -5.26 9.06 -3.25
CA ASN A 356 -4.79 9.70 -4.48
C ASN A 356 -4.08 8.68 -5.39
N GLU A 357 -4.30 8.77 -6.71
CA GLU A 357 -3.64 7.89 -7.67
C GLU A 357 -2.16 8.31 -7.85
N ALA A 358 -1.23 7.45 -7.45
CA ALA A 358 0.19 7.59 -7.75
C ALA A 358 0.44 7.26 -9.23
N LYS A 359 0.60 8.29 -10.05
CA LYS A 359 0.87 8.13 -11.48
C LYS A 359 2.35 7.83 -11.72
N SER A 360 2.61 6.88 -12.63
CA SER A 360 3.97 6.59 -13.10
C SER A 360 4.60 7.82 -13.79
N SER A 361 5.91 7.99 -13.64
CA SER A 361 6.66 9.13 -14.20
C SER A 361 6.44 9.29 -15.71
N LEU A 362 5.86 10.42 -16.11
CA LEU A 362 5.59 10.76 -17.51
C LEU A 362 6.87 10.72 -18.37
N SER A 363 8.01 11.12 -17.79
CA SER A 363 9.30 11.11 -18.48
C SER A 363 9.70 9.70 -18.91
N VAL A 364 9.50 8.71 -18.03
CA VAL A 364 9.76 7.29 -18.35
C VAL A 364 8.80 6.83 -19.45
N GLN A 365 7.53 7.24 -19.38
CA GLN A 365 6.54 6.87 -20.40
C GLN A 365 6.88 7.39 -21.80
N TYR A 366 7.24 8.66 -21.90
CA TYR A 366 7.62 9.25 -23.17
C TYR A 366 8.92 8.66 -23.71
N ALA A 367 9.94 8.47 -22.87
CA ALA A 367 11.23 7.93 -23.30
C ALA A 367 11.09 6.55 -23.98
N PHE A 368 10.44 5.60 -23.31
CA PHE A 368 10.24 4.26 -23.87
C PHE A 368 9.34 4.25 -25.10
N SER A 369 8.30 5.08 -25.12
CA SER A 369 7.37 5.15 -26.26
C SER A 369 8.05 5.71 -27.51
N ILE A 370 8.86 6.77 -27.38
CA ILE A 370 9.58 7.39 -28.49
C ILE A 370 10.63 6.42 -29.05
N VAL A 371 11.45 5.79 -28.19
CA VAL A 371 12.47 4.83 -28.61
C VAL A 371 11.84 3.63 -29.33
N SER A 372 10.76 3.07 -28.78
CA SER A 372 10.03 1.97 -29.42
C SER A 372 9.46 2.39 -30.79
N GLY A 373 8.92 3.61 -30.90
CA GLY A 373 8.42 4.15 -32.17
C GLY A 373 9.51 4.29 -33.24
N LEU A 374 10.70 4.79 -32.87
CA LEU A 374 11.85 4.88 -33.80
C LEU A 374 12.33 3.50 -34.26
N LEU A 375 12.34 2.50 -33.36
CA LEU A 375 12.70 1.13 -33.69
C LEU A 375 11.66 0.45 -34.60
N ILE A 376 10.37 0.74 -34.42
CA ILE A 376 9.31 0.29 -35.34
C ILE A 376 9.52 0.89 -36.73
N LEU A 377 9.82 2.19 -36.83
CA LEU A 377 10.15 2.82 -38.11
C LEU A 377 11.36 2.15 -38.78
N MET A 378 12.41 1.87 -38.02
CA MET A 378 13.58 1.13 -38.51
C MET A 378 13.21 -0.26 -39.04
N VAL A 379 12.31 -0.98 -38.36
CA VAL A 379 11.79 -2.29 -38.82
C VAL A 379 11.00 -2.16 -40.12
N LEU A 380 10.16 -1.13 -40.26
CA LEU A 380 9.44 -0.86 -41.50
C LEU A 380 10.41 -0.59 -42.67
N PHE A 381 11.46 0.19 -42.45
CA PHE A 381 12.52 0.41 -43.44
C PHE A 381 13.26 -0.89 -43.81
N MET A 382 13.55 -1.75 -42.83
CA MET A 382 14.16 -3.06 -43.10
C MET A 382 13.22 -3.96 -43.92
N MET A 383 11.91 -3.97 -43.63
CA MET A 383 10.93 -4.72 -44.44
C MET A 383 10.87 -4.20 -45.87
N LEU A 384 10.86 -2.88 -46.07
CA LEU A 384 10.93 -2.26 -47.39
C LEU A 384 12.23 -2.66 -48.12
N GLY A 385 13.37 -2.61 -47.45
CA GLY A 385 14.65 -3.03 -48.00
C GLY A 385 14.66 -4.50 -48.44
N ILE A 386 14.04 -5.40 -47.67
CA ILE A 386 13.88 -6.81 -48.07
C ILE A 386 13.02 -6.93 -49.32
N ALA A 387 11.92 -6.17 -49.40
CA ALA A 387 11.03 -6.21 -50.55
C ALA A 387 11.72 -5.69 -51.83
N LEU A 388 12.48 -4.59 -51.73
CA LEU A 388 13.19 -3.97 -52.86
C LEU A 388 14.38 -4.81 -53.34
N PHE A 389 15.15 -5.39 -52.42
CA PHE A 389 16.38 -6.13 -52.74
C PHE A 389 16.20 -7.66 -52.71
N ASN A 390 14.97 -8.16 -52.78
CA ASN A 390 14.64 -9.59 -52.70
C ASN A 390 15.35 -10.47 -53.74
N LYS A 391 15.71 -9.91 -54.91
CA LYS A 391 16.44 -10.59 -55.98
C LYS A 391 17.94 -10.73 -55.72
N THR A 392 18.50 -9.97 -54.78
CA THR A 392 19.94 -10.00 -54.47
C THR A 392 20.29 -11.35 -53.83
N PRO A 393 21.40 -12.03 -54.24
CA PRO A 393 21.75 -13.37 -53.75
C PRO A 393 21.78 -13.49 -52.23
N SER A 394 22.24 -12.44 -51.52
CA SER A 394 22.32 -12.43 -50.05
C SER A 394 20.97 -12.43 -49.33
N ILE A 395 19.90 -11.91 -49.95
CA ILE A 395 18.55 -11.87 -49.37
C ILE A 395 17.73 -13.06 -49.89
N ARG A 396 17.89 -13.41 -51.17
CA ARG A 396 17.21 -14.55 -51.80
C ARG A 396 17.55 -15.88 -51.12
N SER A 397 18.83 -16.14 -50.84
CA SER A 397 19.27 -17.40 -50.21
C SER A 397 18.76 -17.57 -48.78
N ALA A 398 18.43 -16.46 -48.12
CA ALA A 398 17.98 -16.41 -46.74
C ALA A 398 16.47 -16.60 -46.56
N SER A 399 15.73 -16.93 -47.62
CA SER A 399 14.26 -16.99 -47.64
C SER A 399 13.60 -15.69 -47.13
N PRO A 400 13.29 -14.72 -48.01
CA PRO A 400 12.74 -13.40 -47.64
C PRO A 400 11.51 -13.45 -46.74
N ILE A 401 10.65 -14.46 -46.90
CA ILE A 401 9.43 -14.62 -46.10
C ILE A 401 9.75 -14.86 -44.61
N PHE A 402 10.74 -15.69 -44.29
CA PHE A 402 11.16 -15.93 -42.90
C PHE A 402 11.80 -14.69 -42.27
N LEU A 403 12.52 -13.90 -43.07
CA LEU A 403 13.05 -12.61 -42.61
C LEU A 403 11.90 -11.64 -42.29
N GLY A 404 10.83 -11.65 -43.09
CA GLY A 404 9.61 -10.89 -42.82
C GLY A 404 8.96 -11.29 -41.49
N PHE A 405 8.78 -12.59 -41.21
CA PHE A 405 8.23 -13.05 -39.93
C PHE A 405 9.06 -12.61 -38.72
N ILE A 406 10.40 -12.68 -38.81
CA ILE A 406 11.29 -12.22 -37.72
C ILE A 406 11.08 -10.71 -37.47
N LEU A 407 10.97 -9.90 -38.53
CA LEU A 407 10.71 -8.46 -38.41
C LEU A 407 9.33 -8.16 -37.83
N ILE A 408 8.29 -8.91 -38.25
CA ILE A 408 6.94 -8.80 -37.67
C ILE A 408 6.97 -9.14 -36.17
N GLY A 409 7.66 -10.21 -35.78
CA GLY A 409 7.84 -10.56 -34.38
C GLY A 409 8.52 -9.42 -33.58
N GLY A 410 9.58 -8.84 -34.12
CA GLY A 410 10.27 -7.69 -33.52
C GLY A 410 9.36 -6.46 -33.39
N MET A 411 8.57 -6.15 -34.42
CA MET A 411 7.59 -5.07 -34.40
C MET A 411 6.54 -5.27 -33.31
N ILE A 412 5.99 -6.48 -33.15
CA ILE A 412 5.01 -6.79 -32.12
C ILE A 412 5.61 -6.60 -30.72
N VAL A 413 6.87 -7.00 -30.49
CA VAL A 413 7.55 -6.78 -29.19
C VAL A 413 7.71 -5.28 -28.90
N TYR A 414 8.07 -4.46 -29.89
CA TYR A 414 8.17 -3.01 -29.70
C TYR A 414 6.80 -2.36 -29.42
N ILE A 415 5.74 -2.80 -30.10
CA ILE A 415 4.36 -2.37 -29.79
C ILE A 415 3.98 -2.80 -28.36
N GLY A 416 4.35 -4.02 -27.97
CA GLY A 416 4.18 -4.52 -26.60
C GLY A 416 4.85 -3.64 -25.55
N GLY A 417 6.07 -3.16 -25.83
CA GLY A 417 6.78 -2.21 -24.96
C GLY A 417 6.02 -0.91 -24.72
N ILE A 418 5.40 -0.34 -25.76
CA ILE A 418 4.57 0.87 -25.65
C ILE A 418 3.34 0.60 -24.76
N VAL A 419 2.66 -0.52 -24.97
CA VAL A 419 1.49 -0.92 -24.16
C VAL A 419 1.88 -1.23 -22.71
N TRP A 420 3.10 -1.70 -22.47
CA TRP A 420 3.61 -1.99 -21.13
C TRP A 420 3.79 -0.75 -20.26
N VAL A 421 4.14 0.37 -20.89
CA VAL A 421 4.41 1.63 -20.18
C VAL A 421 3.18 2.56 -20.13
N SER A 422 2.16 2.28 -20.95
CA SER A 422 0.89 3.01 -21.01
C SER A 422 0.02 2.87 -19.73
N PRO A 423 -0.91 3.80 -19.43
CA PRO A 423 -1.72 3.79 -18.20
C PRO A 423 -2.61 2.55 -18.06
N VAL A 424 -2.37 1.76 -17.00
CA VAL A 424 -2.94 0.42 -16.79
C VAL A 424 -4.47 0.40 -16.86
N SER A 425 -5.01 -0.47 -17.71
CA SER A 425 -6.42 -0.86 -17.75
C SER A 425 -6.58 -2.38 -17.84
N THR A 426 -7.77 -2.90 -17.57
CA THR A 426 -8.06 -4.36 -17.67
C THR A 426 -7.72 -4.94 -19.05
N HIS A 427 -8.02 -4.20 -20.12
CA HIS A 427 -7.67 -4.62 -21.48
C HIS A 427 -6.16 -4.56 -21.73
N GLN A 428 -5.48 -3.57 -21.17
CA GLN A 428 -4.03 -3.48 -21.30
C GLN A 428 -3.29 -4.57 -20.53
N CYS A 429 -3.77 -4.98 -19.35
CA CYS A 429 -3.16 -6.09 -18.61
C CYS A 429 -3.06 -7.35 -19.47
N ASN A 430 -4.12 -7.66 -20.22
CA ASN A 430 -4.12 -8.75 -21.18
C ASN A 430 -3.22 -8.46 -22.39
N ALA A 431 -3.38 -7.29 -23.02
CA ALA A 431 -2.61 -6.92 -24.21
C ALA A 431 -1.09 -6.96 -23.98
N ARG A 432 -0.61 -6.56 -22.79
CA ARG A 432 0.80 -6.62 -22.39
C ARG A 432 1.39 -8.02 -22.56
N LEU A 433 0.73 -9.03 -22.00
CA LEU A 433 1.21 -10.41 -22.09
C LEU A 433 1.05 -10.95 -23.51
N TRP A 434 -0.10 -10.75 -24.14
CA TRP A 434 -0.35 -11.22 -25.51
C TRP A 434 0.67 -10.70 -26.52
N LEU A 435 0.98 -9.40 -26.50
CA LEU A 435 1.93 -8.81 -27.45
C LEU A 435 3.35 -9.33 -27.21
N VAL A 436 3.79 -9.38 -25.95
CA VAL A 436 5.14 -9.88 -25.63
C VAL A 436 5.29 -11.35 -26.03
N THR A 437 4.32 -12.21 -25.69
CA THR A 437 4.42 -13.64 -25.99
C THR A 437 4.28 -13.94 -27.49
N LEU A 438 3.34 -13.29 -28.19
CA LEU A 438 3.18 -13.50 -29.63
C LEU A 438 4.39 -12.98 -30.42
N GLY A 439 4.90 -11.80 -30.07
CA GLY A 439 6.07 -11.21 -30.72
C GLY A 439 7.31 -12.08 -30.55
N PHE A 440 7.56 -12.54 -29.31
CA PHE A 440 8.70 -13.40 -29.00
C PHE A 440 8.57 -14.80 -29.63
N THR A 441 7.38 -15.41 -29.63
CA THR A 441 7.12 -16.69 -30.31
C THR A 441 7.37 -16.58 -31.81
N THR A 442 6.90 -15.51 -32.45
CA THR A 442 7.09 -15.29 -33.89
C THR A 442 8.58 -15.12 -34.21
N LEU A 443 9.31 -14.34 -33.40
CA LEU A 443 10.73 -14.06 -33.59
C LEU A 443 11.58 -15.32 -33.39
N ILE A 444 11.48 -15.97 -32.22
CA ILE A 444 12.30 -17.15 -31.89
C ILE A 444 11.85 -18.37 -32.66
N GLY A 445 10.54 -18.62 -32.78
CA GLY A 445 10.02 -19.77 -33.52
C GLY A 445 10.51 -19.78 -34.97
N SER A 446 10.52 -18.62 -35.64
CA SER A 446 11.05 -18.49 -37.00
C SER A 446 12.56 -18.78 -37.07
N LEU A 447 13.34 -18.35 -36.07
CA LEU A 447 14.77 -18.64 -35.99
C LEU A 447 15.04 -20.13 -35.78
N VAL A 448 14.33 -20.76 -34.84
CA VAL A 448 14.48 -22.20 -34.53
C VAL A 448 14.17 -23.04 -35.76
N ILE A 449 13.05 -22.78 -36.46
CA ILE A 449 12.68 -23.57 -37.65
C ILE A 449 13.67 -23.39 -38.80
N LYS A 450 14.18 -22.17 -39.04
CA LYS A 450 15.28 -21.96 -39.99
C LYS A 450 16.51 -22.78 -39.61
N ASN A 451 16.83 -22.81 -38.32
CA ASN A 451 17.99 -23.54 -37.81
C ASN A 451 17.82 -25.06 -37.95
N VAL A 452 16.63 -25.58 -37.68
CA VAL A 452 16.27 -27.00 -37.84
C VAL A 452 16.37 -27.42 -39.30
N ARG A 453 15.91 -26.58 -40.25
CA ARG A 453 16.07 -26.87 -41.69
C ARG A 453 17.53 -27.01 -42.08
N ILE A 454 18.41 -26.13 -41.58
CA ILE A 454 19.85 -26.23 -41.84
C ILE A 454 20.36 -27.56 -41.27
N TRP A 455 20.01 -27.91 -40.03
CA TRP A 455 20.41 -29.18 -39.42
C TRP A 455 19.96 -30.41 -40.24
N LEU A 456 18.70 -30.48 -40.67
CA LEU A 456 18.16 -31.60 -41.46
C LEU A 456 18.86 -31.79 -42.82
N ILE A 457 19.33 -30.71 -43.45
CA ILE A 457 20.09 -30.79 -44.71
C ILE A 457 21.47 -31.42 -44.47
N PHE A 458 22.12 -31.09 -43.35
CA PHE A 458 23.49 -31.53 -43.06
C PHE A 458 23.58 -32.89 -42.35
N ASP A 459 22.49 -33.35 -41.74
CA ASP A 459 22.41 -34.63 -41.03
C ASP A 459 21.95 -35.80 -41.91
N ASN A 460 21.92 -35.63 -43.24
CA ASN A 460 21.57 -36.70 -44.17
C ASN A 460 22.77 -37.65 -44.43
N PRO A 461 22.71 -38.93 -44.01
CA PRO A 461 23.79 -39.89 -44.22
C PRO A 461 24.02 -40.29 -45.69
N GLU A 462 23.04 -40.09 -46.58
CA GLU A 462 23.13 -40.51 -47.99
C GLU A 462 23.62 -39.43 -48.97
N LEU A 463 23.89 -38.20 -48.52
CA LEU A 463 24.29 -37.05 -49.37
C LEU A 463 23.36 -36.79 -50.58
N LYS A 464 22.13 -37.31 -50.56
CA LYS A 464 21.10 -37.01 -51.57
C LYS A 464 20.71 -35.54 -51.44
N ALA A 465 20.64 -34.83 -52.56
CA ALA A 465 20.17 -33.45 -52.61
C ALA A 465 18.68 -33.40 -52.25
N ILE A 466 18.35 -33.10 -50.99
CA ILE A 466 16.99 -32.92 -50.53
C ILE A 466 16.58 -31.47 -50.79
N LYS A 467 15.65 -31.24 -51.73
CA LYS A 467 15.01 -29.93 -51.94
C LYS A 467 13.89 -29.75 -50.91
N ILE A 468 14.18 -29.03 -49.81
CA ILE A 468 13.17 -28.64 -48.81
C ILE A 468 12.56 -27.29 -49.20
N THR A 469 11.26 -27.26 -49.46
CA THR A 469 10.51 -26.04 -49.84
C THR A 469 10.03 -25.26 -48.61
N ASN A 470 9.85 -23.94 -48.75
CA ASN A 470 9.38 -23.09 -47.64
C ASN A 470 7.99 -23.51 -47.12
N TYR A 471 7.13 -24.06 -48.00
CA TYR A 471 5.80 -24.56 -47.65
C TYR A 471 5.82 -25.73 -46.64
N GLN A 472 6.89 -26.53 -46.62
CA GLN A 472 7.04 -27.64 -45.67
C GLN A 472 7.43 -27.15 -44.26
N LEU A 473 7.95 -25.92 -44.12
CA LEU A 473 8.37 -25.36 -42.84
C LEU A 473 7.28 -24.53 -42.14
N PHE A 474 6.37 -23.91 -42.89
CA PHE A 474 5.33 -23.05 -42.31
C PHE A 474 4.43 -23.73 -41.27
N PRO A 475 4.02 -25.02 -41.43
CA PRO A 475 3.23 -25.71 -40.42
C PRO A 475 3.89 -25.73 -39.04
N TRP A 476 5.22 -25.78 -38.98
CA TRP A 476 5.96 -25.81 -37.71
C TRP A 476 5.96 -24.46 -37.00
N VAL A 477 6.14 -23.35 -37.74
CA VAL A 477 6.02 -21.99 -37.17
C VAL A 477 4.57 -21.74 -36.71
N GLY A 478 3.59 -22.16 -37.53
CA GLY A 478 2.17 -22.11 -37.18
C GLY A 478 1.83 -22.93 -35.93
N ALA A 479 2.43 -24.11 -35.76
CA ALA A 479 2.23 -24.95 -34.58
C ALA A 479 2.74 -24.26 -33.29
N PHE A 480 3.92 -23.65 -33.32
CA PHE A 480 4.42 -22.87 -32.18
C PHE A 480 3.50 -21.69 -31.82
N LEU A 481 3.04 -20.95 -32.83
CA LEU A 481 2.10 -19.84 -32.61
C LEU A 481 0.75 -20.34 -32.09
N LEU A 482 0.22 -21.44 -32.61
CA LEU A 482 -1.04 -22.03 -32.15
C LEU A 482 -0.95 -22.43 -30.67
N ILE A 483 0.14 -23.09 -30.25
CA ILE A 483 0.37 -23.43 -28.84
C ILE A 483 0.39 -22.15 -27.99
N ASN A 484 1.09 -21.09 -28.43
CA ASN A 484 1.12 -19.84 -27.69
C ASN A 484 -0.27 -19.19 -27.55
N VAL A 485 -1.05 -19.14 -28.64
CA VAL A 485 -2.42 -18.60 -28.63
C VAL A 485 -3.32 -19.40 -27.70
N LEU A 486 -3.22 -20.73 -27.70
CA LEU A 486 -3.99 -21.59 -26.79
C LEU A 486 -3.63 -21.33 -25.32
N LEU A 487 -2.34 -21.27 -24.99
CA LEU A 487 -1.88 -20.99 -23.63
C LEU A 487 -2.31 -19.59 -23.15
N MET A 488 -2.21 -18.58 -24.02
CA MET A 488 -2.67 -17.24 -23.71
C MET A 488 -4.19 -17.13 -23.61
N GLY A 489 -4.93 -17.91 -24.39
CA GLY A 489 -6.39 -18.06 -24.27
C GLY A 489 -6.79 -18.65 -22.92
N ILE A 490 -6.08 -19.69 -22.46
CA ILE A 490 -6.29 -20.28 -21.12
C ILE A 490 -5.96 -19.26 -20.03
N LEU A 491 -4.84 -18.53 -20.15
CA LEU A 491 -4.47 -17.51 -19.16
C LEU A 491 -5.53 -16.40 -19.06
N THR A 492 -6.06 -15.96 -20.20
CA THR A 492 -7.09 -14.91 -20.24
C THR A 492 -8.42 -15.43 -19.68
N GLY A 493 -8.79 -16.68 -19.98
CA GLY A 493 -10.07 -17.27 -19.55
C GLY A 493 -10.10 -17.71 -18.09
N VAL A 494 -9.00 -18.27 -17.58
CA VAL A 494 -8.93 -18.87 -16.23
C VAL A 494 -8.22 -17.94 -15.24
N GLY A 495 -7.29 -17.10 -15.70
CA GLY A 495 -6.39 -16.34 -14.84
C GLY A 495 -6.99 -15.09 -14.17
N ASP A 496 -8.19 -14.64 -14.58
CA ASP A 496 -8.81 -13.37 -14.13
C ASP A 496 -7.81 -12.20 -14.15
N LEU A 497 -7.11 -12.02 -15.28
CA LEU A 497 -6.09 -10.99 -15.39
C LEU A 497 -6.74 -9.61 -15.52
N ARG A 498 -6.78 -8.87 -14.41
CA ARG A 498 -7.45 -7.57 -14.32
C ARG A 498 -6.63 -6.51 -13.60
N MET A 499 -7.03 -5.26 -13.82
CA MET A 499 -6.50 -4.11 -13.10
C MET A 499 -7.10 -4.07 -11.69
N VAL A 500 -6.24 -3.88 -10.69
CA VAL A 500 -6.62 -3.71 -9.28
C VAL A 500 -5.87 -2.50 -8.72
N GLU A 501 -6.55 -1.73 -7.87
CA GLU A 501 -5.98 -0.61 -7.13
C GLU A 501 -5.37 -1.13 -5.83
N GLU A 502 -4.07 -0.92 -5.67
CA GLU A 502 -3.31 -1.42 -4.52
C GLU A 502 -2.69 -0.26 -3.76
N THR A 503 -2.73 -0.35 -2.44
CA THR A 503 -2.15 0.61 -1.50
C THR A 503 -1.00 -0.04 -0.74
N GLY A 504 -0.12 0.76 -0.13
CA GLY A 504 0.99 0.23 0.68
C GLY A 504 2.07 -0.50 -0.14
N ILE A 505 2.27 -0.10 -1.39
CA ILE A 505 3.38 -0.59 -2.22
C ILE A 505 4.64 0.20 -1.86
N ASP A 506 5.79 -0.47 -1.82
CA ASP A 506 7.09 0.16 -1.60
C ASP A 506 7.35 1.26 -2.66
N GLY A 507 7.61 2.47 -2.18
CA GLY A 507 7.81 3.67 -3.02
C GLY A 507 6.56 4.55 -3.22
N ILE A 508 5.43 4.23 -2.59
CA ILE A 508 4.17 4.99 -2.68
C ILE A 508 3.76 5.52 -1.29
N GLY A 509 3.10 6.69 -1.24
CA GLY A 509 2.58 7.24 0.01
C GLY A 509 1.50 6.36 0.67
N LYS A 510 1.38 6.45 2.00
CA LYS A 510 0.37 5.69 2.80
C LYS A 510 -1.08 5.87 2.31
N TYR A 511 -1.38 7.02 1.73
CA TYR A 511 -2.71 7.39 1.22
C TYR A 511 -2.76 7.50 -0.30
N GLU A 512 -1.84 6.80 -0.96
CA GLU A 512 -1.76 6.73 -2.41
C GLU A 512 -1.97 5.29 -2.87
N PHE A 513 -2.56 5.15 -4.06
CA PHE A 513 -2.77 3.85 -4.70
C PHE A 513 -2.19 3.83 -6.10
N MET A 514 -1.80 2.65 -6.57
CA MET A 514 -1.36 2.43 -7.95
C MET A 514 -2.17 1.31 -8.58
N LYS A 515 -2.47 1.48 -9.87
CA LYS A 515 -3.14 0.48 -10.68
C LYS A 515 -2.13 -0.57 -11.12
N VAL A 516 -2.33 -1.83 -10.71
CA VAL A 516 -1.46 -2.96 -11.07
C VAL A 516 -2.28 -4.09 -11.69
N CYS A 517 -1.62 -4.92 -12.50
CA CYS A 517 -2.24 -6.12 -13.05
C CYS A 517 -2.04 -7.28 -12.07
N LYS A 518 -3.14 -7.87 -11.59
CA LYS A 518 -3.13 -9.07 -10.75
C LYS A 518 -3.87 -10.22 -11.46
N MET A 519 -3.46 -11.44 -11.14
CA MET A 519 -4.06 -12.68 -11.60
C MET A 519 -4.30 -13.60 -10.40
N ASN A 520 -5.24 -14.54 -10.55
CA ASN A 520 -5.49 -15.56 -9.54
C ASN A 520 -4.40 -16.65 -9.53
N SER A 521 -4.46 -17.59 -8.59
CA SER A 521 -3.49 -18.69 -8.45
C SER A 521 -3.40 -19.58 -9.70
N GLN A 522 -4.53 -19.83 -10.37
CA GLN A 522 -4.58 -20.62 -11.60
C GLN A 522 -3.93 -19.87 -12.79
N GLY A 523 -4.09 -18.56 -12.84
CA GLY A 523 -3.40 -17.67 -13.78
C GLY A 523 -1.90 -17.71 -13.57
N ALA A 524 -1.42 -17.66 -12.32
CA ALA A 524 0.00 -17.79 -12.01
C ALA A 524 0.57 -19.14 -12.48
N ALA A 525 -0.14 -20.25 -12.26
CA ALA A 525 0.25 -21.57 -12.77
C ALA A 525 0.33 -21.60 -14.31
N THR A 526 -0.63 -20.97 -14.98
CA THR A 526 -0.63 -20.87 -16.45
C THR A 526 0.54 -20.01 -16.96
N LEU A 527 0.86 -18.91 -16.27
CA LEU A 527 2.03 -18.09 -16.57
C LEU A 527 3.34 -18.89 -16.45
N TYR A 528 3.50 -19.69 -15.41
CA TYR A 528 4.68 -20.58 -15.29
C TYR A 528 4.76 -21.61 -16.42
N THR A 529 3.62 -22.11 -16.89
CA THR A 529 3.56 -23.02 -18.04
C THR A 529 3.99 -22.33 -19.33
N ILE A 530 3.58 -21.07 -19.53
CA ILE A 530 4.03 -20.25 -20.67
C ILE A 530 5.54 -19.99 -20.61
N LEU A 531 6.08 -19.68 -19.43
CA LEU A 531 7.52 -19.48 -19.25
C LEU A 531 8.31 -20.77 -19.53
N ALA A 532 7.81 -21.94 -19.08
CA ALA A 532 8.41 -23.24 -19.38
C ALA A 532 8.40 -23.56 -20.88
N TYR A 533 7.31 -23.24 -21.59
CA TYR A 533 7.21 -23.37 -23.04
C TYR A 533 8.28 -22.53 -23.76
N PHE A 534 8.48 -21.27 -23.38
CA PHE A 534 9.51 -20.42 -23.97
C PHE A 534 10.93 -20.91 -23.66
N ALA A 535 11.18 -21.38 -22.44
CA ALA A 535 12.46 -21.98 -22.06
C ALA A 535 12.77 -23.21 -22.93
N ALA A 536 11.78 -24.10 -23.13
CA ALA A 536 11.95 -25.27 -23.99
C ALA A 536 12.23 -24.90 -25.44
N LEU A 537 11.47 -23.94 -26.01
CA LEU A 537 11.68 -23.45 -27.38
C LEU A 537 13.11 -22.92 -27.59
N LEU A 538 13.60 -22.14 -26.62
CA LEU A 538 14.94 -21.56 -26.66
C LEU A 538 16.03 -22.63 -26.47
N LEU A 539 15.84 -23.60 -25.57
CA LEU A 539 16.76 -24.74 -25.40
C LEU A 539 16.90 -25.56 -26.68
N VAL A 540 15.78 -25.85 -27.37
CA VAL A 540 15.81 -26.52 -28.69
C VAL A 540 16.60 -25.68 -29.69
N GLY A 541 16.37 -24.37 -29.75
CA GLY A 541 17.13 -23.47 -30.62
C GLY A 541 18.64 -23.47 -30.37
N VAL A 542 19.04 -23.41 -29.10
CA VAL A 542 20.44 -23.46 -28.65
C VAL A 542 21.06 -24.81 -28.99
N PHE A 543 20.36 -25.92 -28.74
CA PHE A 543 20.82 -27.27 -29.06
C PHE A 543 21.06 -27.46 -30.56
N VAL A 544 20.10 -27.05 -31.39
CA VAL A 544 20.23 -27.13 -32.85
C VAL A 544 21.38 -26.25 -33.34
N SER A 545 21.53 -25.04 -32.78
CA SER A 545 22.68 -24.14 -33.09
C SER A 545 24.02 -24.79 -32.77
N TRP A 546 24.10 -25.49 -31.63
CA TRP A 546 25.30 -26.20 -31.23
C TRP A 546 25.65 -27.35 -32.17
N LYS A 547 24.65 -28.09 -32.68
CA LYS A 547 24.86 -29.20 -33.64
C LYS A 547 25.40 -28.71 -34.98
N ILE A 548 24.90 -27.58 -35.49
CA ILE A 548 25.30 -27.07 -36.82
C ILE A 548 26.60 -26.26 -36.82
N ARG A 549 27.21 -25.98 -35.66
CA ARG A 549 28.43 -25.15 -35.55
C ARG A 549 29.64 -25.66 -36.35
N ILE A 550 29.65 -26.96 -36.69
CA ILE A 550 30.74 -27.63 -37.40
C ILE A 550 30.65 -27.41 -38.92
N VAL A 551 29.50 -26.91 -39.42
CA VAL A 551 29.26 -26.74 -40.85
C VAL A 551 29.72 -25.35 -41.33
N ASP A 552 30.95 -25.30 -41.86
CA ASP A 552 31.57 -24.07 -42.40
C ASP A 552 31.62 -24.08 -43.94
N ILE A 553 30.45 -24.02 -44.59
CA ILE A 553 30.34 -23.88 -46.06
C ILE A 553 29.93 -22.44 -46.39
N HIS A 554 30.62 -21.83 -47.37
CA HIS A 554 30.48 -20.41 -47.72
C HIS A 554 29.05 -20.01 -48.15
N GLU A 555 28.25 -20.96 -48.65
CA GLU A 555 26.84 -20.78 -49.02
C GLU A 555 25.88 -20.80 -47.80
N PHE A 556 26.30 -21.30 -46.63
CA PHE A 556 25.49 -21.41 -45.40
C PHE A 556 26.02 -20.60 -44.21
N ASN A 557 26.84 -19.57 -44.46
CA ASN A 557 27.39 -18.63 -43.46
C ASN A 557 26.31 -17.80 -42.69
N GLU A 558 25.02 -18.13 -42.84
CA GLU A 558 23.90 -17.57 -42.10
C GLU A 558 23.67 -18.24 -40.74
N SER A 559 24.18 -19.46 -40.52
CA SER A 559 24.03 -20.20 -39.26
C SER A 559 24.70 -19.52 -38.06
N LYS A 560 25.86 -18.87 -38.27
CA LYS A 560 26.63 -18.19 -37.21
C LYS A 560 25.88 -17.00 -36.60
N PRO A 561 25.35 -16.03 -37.38
CA PRO A 561 24.49 -14.97 -36.84
C PRO A 561 23.25 -15.48 -36.09
N ILE A 562 22.62 -16.58 -36.56
CA ILE A 562 21.46 -17.18 -35.89
C ILE A 562 21.86 -17.75 -34.52
N ALA A 563 22.96 -18.50 -34.46
CA ALA A 563 23.49 -19.04 -33.21
C ALA A 563 23.86 -17.93 -32.21
N ASN A 564 24.58 -16.89 -32.67
CA ASN A 564 24.95 -15.74 -31.84
C ASN A 564 23.72 -15.02 -31.26
N THR A 565 22.65 -14.90 -32.07
CA THR A 565 21.39 -14.32 -31.62
C THR A 565 20.75 -15.15 -30.51
N LEU A 566 20.63 -16.47 -30.70
CA LEU A 566 20.03 -17.36 -29.70
C LEU A 566 20.86 -17.41 -28.41
N TYR A 567 22.19 -17.40 -28.49
CA TYR A 567 23.06 -17.33 -27.31
C TYR A 567 22.93 -16.00 -26.57
N ALA A 568 22.87 -14.87 -27.29
CA ALA A 568 22.69 -13.55 -26.67
C ALA A 568 21.34 -13.43 -25.94
N ILE A 569 20.25 -13.90 -26.55
CA ILE A 569 18.92 -13.93 -25.92
C ILE A 569 18.96 -14.80 -24.65
N SER A 570 19.57 -15.98 -24.71
CA SER A 570 19.70 -16.90 -23.58
C SER A 570 20.46 -16.27 -22.41
N PHE A 571 21.57 -15.59 -22.69
CA PHE A 571 22.38 -14.90 -21.70
C PHE A 571 21.61 -13.74 -21.04
N CYS A 572 20.89 -12.93 -21.83
CA CYS A 572 20.09 -11.84 -21.28
C CYS A 572 19.02 -12.36 -20.32
N LEU A 573 18.29 -13.41 -20.71
CA LEU A 573 17.25 -14.01 -19.86
C LEU A 573 17.82 -14.59 -18.56
N PHE A 574 19.03 -15.17 -18.60
CA PHE A 574 19.74 -15.65 -17.41
C PHE A 574 20.02 -14.53 -16.39
N VAL A 575 20.23 -13.29 -16.85
CA VAL A 575 20.44 -12.12 -15.98
C VAL A 575 19.13 -11.50 -15.51
N ILE A 576 18.12 -11.39 -16.39
CA ILE A 576 16.86 -10.70 -16.08
C ILE A 576 15.99 -11.48 -15.09
N VAL A 577 15.94 -12.80 -15.20
CA VAL A 577 15.07 -13.62 -14.34
C VAL A 577 15.42 -13.48 -12.85
N PRO A 578 16.68 -13.60 -12.42
CA PRO A 578 17.07 -13.33 -11.03
C PRO A 578 16.78 -11.90 -10.58
N LEU A 579 16.97 -10.89 -11.45
CA LEU A 579 16.68 -9.49 -11.13
C LEU A 579 15.19 -9.26 -10.84
N MET A 580 14.30 -10.00 -11.49
CA MET A 580 12.84 -9.93 -11.25
C MET A 580 12.40 -10.62 -9.95
N VAL A 581 13.23 -11.51 -9.40
CA VAL A 581 12.94 -12.18 -8.12
C VAL A 581 13.41 -11.32 -6.95
N ALA A 582 14.38 -10.43 -7.16
CA ALA A 582 14.84 -9.51 -6.13
C ALA A 582 13.75 -8.48 -5.78
N PRO A 583 13.57 -8.11 -4.49
CA PRO A 583 12.65 -7.06 -4.10
C PRO A 583 13.09 -5.73 -4.72
N GLN A 584 12.18 -5.10 -5.47
CA GLN A 584 12.40 -3.87 -6.22
C GLN A 584 11.14 -3.02 -6.14
N GLU A 585 11.30 -1.70 -6.22
CA GLU A 585 10.16 -0.80 -6.43
C GLU A 585 9.43 -1.15 -7.73
N LYS A 586 8.10 -1.00 -7.76
CA LYS A 586 7.29 -1.37 -8.94
C LYS A 586 7.68 -0.62 -10.21
N GLN A 587 8.14 0.62 -10.06
CA GLN A 587 8.66 1.43 -11.15
C GLN A 587 9.95 0.82 -11.73
N SER A 588 10.87 0.38 -10.87
CA SER A 588 12.12 -0.28 -11.26
C SER A 588 11.87 -1.59 -12.00
N GLU A 589 10.93 -2.41 -11.54
CA GLU A 589 10.51 -3.64 -12.26
C GLU A 589 10.07 -3.33 -13.69
N THR A 590 9.24 -2.30 -13.86
CA THR A 590 8.74 -1.87 -15.18
C THR A 590 9.87 -1.42 -16.10
N ILE A 591 10.82 -0.63 -15.58
CA ILE A 591 11.98 -0.12 -16.33
C ILE A 591 12.87 -1.28 -16.79
N VAL A 592 13.16 -2.24 -15.91
CA VAL A 592 14.02 -3.39 -16.23
C VAL A 592 13.37 -4.26 -17.31
N LEU A 593 12.07 -4.57 -17.22
CA LEU A 593 11.36 -5.36 -18.23
C LEU A 593 11.36 -4.70 -19.61
N CYS A 594 11.05 -3.39 -19.67
CA CYS A 594 11.01 -2.66 -20.95
C CYS A 594 12.41 -2.54 -21.58
N THR A 595 13.43 -2.26 -20.77
CA THR A 595 14.82 -2.14 -21.23
C THR A 595 15.33 -3.47 -21.76
N ALA A 596 15.06 -4.56 -21.04
CA ALA A 596 15.36 -5.91 -21.46
C ALA A 596 14.72 -6.27 -22.80
N GLY A 597 13.41 -6.06 -22.94
CA GLY A 597 12.69 -6.34 -24.18
C GLY A 597 13.25 -5.56 -25.38
N LEU A 598 13.50 -4.27 -25.20
CA LEU A 598 14.10 -3.42 -26.23
C LEU A 598 15.50 -3.90 -26.62
N PHE A 599 16.37 -4.15 -25.63
CA PHE A 599 17.74 -4.57 -25.89
C PHE A 599 17.82 -5.93 -26.58
N ILE A 600 17.08 -6.93 -26.09
CA ILE A 600 17.07 -8.29 -26.64
C ILE A 600 16.59 -8.28 -28.10
N THR A 601 15.46 -7.63 -28.39
CA THR A 601 14.92 -7.59 -29.75
C THR A 601 15.81 -6.75 -30.68
N THR A 602 16.34 -5.62 -30.23
CA THR A 602 17.24 -4.79 -31.05
C THR A 602 18.54 -5.51 -31.37
N ALA A 603 19.17 -6.16 -30.38
CA ALA A 603 20.38 -6.94 -30.57
C ALA A 603 20.15 -8.12 -31.54
N ALA A 604 19.03 -8.83 -31.40
CA ALA A 604 18.66 -9.92 -32.30
C ALA A 604 18.52 -9.45 -33.75
N LEU A 605 17.80 -8.34 -33.98
CA LEU A 605 17.65 -7.79 -35.32
C LEU A 605 18.99 -7.27 -35.88
N ALA A 606 19.79 -6.58 -35.06
CA ALA A 606 21.10 -6.08 -35.46
C ALA A 606 22.03 -7.20 -35.93
N ILE A 607 22.18 -8.28 -35.15
CA ILE A 607 23.05 -9.42 -35.46
C ILE A 607 22.63 -10.10 -36.77
N LEU A 608 21.32 -10.23 -37.02
CA LEU A 608 20.79 -10.92 -38.20
C LEU A 608 20.81 -10.08 -39.48
N PHE A 609 20.47 -8.79 -39.38
CA PHE A 609 20.20 -7.95 -40.55
C PHE A 609 21.36 -7.06 -40.96
N ILE A 610 22.20 -6.57 -40.02
CA ILE A 610 23.35 -5.70 -40.37
C ILE A 610 24.27 -6.38 -41.40
N PRO A 611 24.71 -7.64 -41.24
CA PRO A 611 25.59 -8.29 -42.22
C PRO A 611 24.95 -8.45 -43.59
N LYS A 612 23.62 -8.63 -43.65
CA LYS A 612 22.88 -8.81 -44.91
C LYS A 612 22.78 -7.51 -45.69
N PHE A 613 22.31 -6.44 -45.04
CA PHE A 613 22.18 -5.13 -45.69
C PHE A 613 23.54 -4.54 -46.08
N TRP A 614 24.58 -4.74 -45.26
CA TRP A 614 25.93 -4.32 -45.61
C TRP A 614 26.47 -5.01 -46.87
N ARG A 615 26.17 -6.30 -47.05
CA ARG A 615 26.52 -7.01 -48.29
C ARG A 615 25.75 -6.49 -49.50
N VAL A 616 24.46 -6.17 -49.36
CA VAL A 616 23.64 -5.57 -50.43
C VAL A 616 24.20 -4.21 -50.86
N LEU A 617 24.58 -3.37 -49.90
CA LEU A 617 25.18 -2.06 -50.16
C LEU A 617 26.49 -2.18 -50.93
N ARG A 618 27.40 -3.08 -50.51
CA ARG A 618 28.68 -3.32 -51.20
C ARG A 618 28.52 -3.78 -52.66
N ILE A 619 27.54 -4.64 -52.92
CA ILE A 619 27.25 -5.15 -54.27
C ILE A 619 26.73 -4.01 -55.18
N HIS A 620 25.89 -3.12 -54.66
CA HIS A 620 25.35 -1.98 -55.43
C HIS A 620 26.34 -0.82 -55.57
N SER A 621 27.28 -0.64 -54.65
CA SER A 621 28.30 0.41 -54.70
C SER A 621 29.51 0.07 -55.58
N GLY A 622 29.42 -0.96 -56.44
CA GLY A 622 30.45 -1.32 -57.42
C GLY A 622 31.74 -1.95 -56.86
N GLY A 623 31.70 -2.48 -55.63
CA GLY A 623 32.91 -2.88 -54.89
C GLY A 623 33.49 -4.27 -55.19
N GLU A 624 32.78 -5.15 -55.91
CA GLU A 624 33.30 -6.46 -56.35
C GLU A 624 32.30 -7.07 -57.35
N SER A 625 32.80 -7.53 -58.50
CA SER A 625 31.97 -8.16 -59.54
C SER A 625 31.52 -9.56 -59.09
N SER A 626 30.26 -9.92 -59.35
CA SER A 626 29.62 -11.19 -58.94
C SER A 626 30.39 -12.47 -59.33
N SER A 627 31.39 -12.37 -60.21
CA SER A 627 32.26 -13.45 -60.67
C SER A 627 33.39 -13.85 -59.69
N ASP A 628 33.84 -12.96 -58.81
CA ASP A 628 35.02 -13.24 -57.96
C ASP A 628 34.70 -14.07 -56.70
N PHE A 629 33.41 -14.20 -56.36
CA PHE A 629 32.98 -14.93 -55.16
C PHE A 629 32.80 -16.44 -55.39
N PHE A 630 32.39 -16.84 -56.59
CA PHE A 630 32.23 -18.25 -56.95
C PHE A 630 33.56 -18.96 -57.30
N SER A 631 34.67 -18.21 -57.40
CA SER A 631 35.98 -18.73 -57.80
C SER A 631 36.79 -19.33 -56.63
N LYS A 632 36.54 -18.93 -55.37
CA LYS A 632 37.25 -19.51 -54.21
C LYS A 632 36.60 -20.82 -53.73
N LYS A 633 36.73 -21.89 -54.54
CA LYS A 633 36.58 -23.28 -54.05
C LYS A 633 37.70 -23.59 -53.04
N LYS A 634 37.46 -23.35 -51.75
CA LYS A 634 38.10 -24.17 -50.70
C LYS A 634 37.21 -25.38 -50.48
N SER A 635 37.71 -26.56 -50.80
CA SER A 635 37.04 -27.82 -50.47
C SER A 635 36.76 -27.85 -48.97
N SER A 636 35.52 -28.17 -48.60
CA SER A 636 35.13 -28.41 -47.21
C SER A 636 36.01 -29.49 -46.59
N ASN A 637 36.70 -29.17 -45.48
CA ASN A 637 37.46 -30.15 -44.70
C ASN A 637 36.56 -31.30 -44.18
N VAL A 638 35.25 -31.07 -44.05
CA VAL A 638 34.26 -32.06 -43.59
C VAL A 638 33.94 -33.08 -44.69
N ALA A 639 33.93 -32.66 -45.97
CA ALA A 639 33.76 -33.58 -47.09
C ALA A 639 34.98 -34.51 -47.24
N THR A 640 36.19 -33.99 -47.02
CA THR A 640 37.44 -34.75 -47.05
C THR A 640 37.57 -35.72 -45.86
N ALA A 641 37.27 -35.26 -44.64
CA ALA A 641 37.36 -36.09 -43.42
C ALA A 641 36.30 -37.22 -43.36
N ARG A 642 35.09 -37.01 -43.91
CA ARG A 642 34.07 -38.07 -44.03
C ARG A 642 34.39 -39.05 -45.18
N ALA A 643 34.97 -38.60 -46.29
CA ALA A 643 35.42 -39.49 -47.37
C ALA A 643 36.55 -40.43 -46.93
N GLU A 644 37.50 -39.94 -46.11
CA GLU A 644 38.57 -40.75 -45.51
C GLU A 644 38.05 -41.75 -44.46
N SER A 645 36.94 -41.44 -43.80
CA SER A 645 36.29 -42.35 -42.84
C SER A 645 35.49 -43.46 -43.55
N ALA A 646 34.89 -43.16 -44.71
CA ALA A 646 34.20 -44.15 -45.52
C ALA A 646 35.17 -45.11 -46.26
N SER A 647 36.39 -44.67 -46.60
CA SER A 647 37.38 -45.51 -47.29
C SER A 647 38.10 -46.51 -46.38
N LYS A 648 37.99 -46.37 -45.05
CA LYS A 648 38.60 -47.30 -44.07
C LYS A 648 37.74 -48.53 -43.76
N GLY A 649 36.54 -48.65 -44.34
CA GLY A 649 35.60 -49.75 -44.09
C GLY A 649 35.64 -50.92 -45.07
N SER A 650 36.51 -50.92 -46.09
CA SER A 650 36.59 -52.02 -47.06
C SER A 650 38.03 -52.30 -47.49
N GLN A 651 38.71 -53.16 -46.72
CA GLN A 651 39.83 -53.95 -47.23
C GLN A 651 39.49 -55.43 -46.97
N GLY A 652 39.03 -56.10 -48.02
CA GLY A 652 38.70 -57.51 -48.03
C GLY A 652 38.62 -58.06 -49.45
N SER A 653 39.80 -58.40 -49.99
CA SER A 653 40.04 -59.40 -51.04
C SER A 653 39.73 -59.10 -52.53
N ALA A 654 40.74 -59.47 -53.35
CA ALA A 654 40.70 -59.97 -54.74
C ALA A 654 40.74 -59.00 -55.94
N LYS A 655 41.83 -59.18 -56.69
CA LYS A 655 42.19 -58.88 -58.10
C LYS A 655 41.03 -58.66 -59.10
N SER A 656 41.18 -57.66 -59.98
CA SER A 656 41.29 -57.81 -61.46
C SER A 656 40.76 -56.58 -62.22
N SER A 657 41.58 -56.06 -63.14
CA SER A 657 41.26 -55.41 -64.42
C SER A 657 40.06 -54.44 -64.54
N GLY A 658 40.33 -53.19 -64.95
CA GLY A 658 39.35 -52.38 -65.67
C GLY A 658 39.60 -50.89 -65.62
N LYS A 659 39.98 -50.28 -66.76
CA LYS A 659 39.97 -48.83 -66.99
C LYS A 659 38.60 -48.26 -66.62
N VAL A 660 38.55 -47.16 -65.85
CA VAL A 660 37.34 -46.34 -65.72
C VAL A 660 37.63 -44.91 -66.15
N ASN A 661 36.84 -44.49 -67.14
CA ASN A 661 36.81 -43.20 -67.79
C ASN A 661 36.54 -42.05 -66.83
N ARG A 662 37.24 -40.95 -67.08
CA ARG A 662 37.00 -39.61 -66.58
C ARG A 662 35.83 -39.00 -67.38
N ARG A 663 34.67 -38.78 -66.75
CA ARG A 663 33.74 -37.61 -66.94
C ARG A 663 32.30 -37.98 -66.60
N GLY A 664 31.64 -37.04 -65.92
CA GLY A 664 30.20 -36.97 -65.73
C GLY A 664 29.85 -35.66 -65.03
N ASN A 665 29.96 -34.56 -65.77
CA ASN A 665 29.26 -33.31 -65.45
C ASN A 665 27.76 -33.62 -65.34
N ILE A 666 27.12 -33.18 -64.26
CA ILE A 666 25.73 -32.71 -64.32
C ILE A 666 25.69 -31.40 -63.53
N VAL A 667 26.00 -30.32 -64.23
CA VAL A 667 25.42 -29.01 -63.95
C VAL A 667 24.29 -28.93 -64.97
N GLU A 668 23.05 -29.04 -64.49
CA GLU A 668 21.90 -28.54 -65.24
C GLU A 668 21.48 -27.20 -64.64
N ASP A 669 21.17 -26.30 -65.57
CA ASP A 669 20.79 -24.91 -65.43
C ASP A 669 19.74 -24.62 -64.35
N PHE A 670 19.89 -23.47 -63.71
CA PHE A 670 18.81 -22.80 -63.01
C PHE A 670 18.04 -21.91 -63.99
N THR A 671 17.03 -22.45 -64.64
CA THR A 671 15.90 -21.67 -65.15
C THR A 671 14.75 -21.80 -64.15
N ASP A 672 14.30 -20.67 -63.59
CA ASP A 672 13.02 -20.56 -62.87
C ASP A 672 11.94 -20.37 -63.94
N ASP A 673 11.06 -21.36 -64.09
CA ASP A 673 9.82 -21.19 -64.84
C ASP A 673 8.88 -20.28 -64.04
N SER A 674 8.53 -19.17 -64.68
CA SER A 674 7.37 -18.34 -64.37
C SER A 674 6.05 -19.09 -64.56
N GLU A 675 5.10 -18.85 -63.67
CA GLU A 675 3.64 -18.87 -63.86
C GLU A 675 2.99 -19.86 -64.84
N SER A 676 2.22 -20.82 -64.30
CA SER A 676 0.83 -21.20 -64.70
C SER A 676 0.42 -22.36 -63.78
N SER A 677 -0.73 -22.42 -63.10
CA SER A 677 -2.05 -21.80 -63.26
C SER A 677 -2.67 -21.56 -61.89
#